data_AF-A0A517M8J9-F1
#
_entry.id   AF-A0A517M8J9-F1
#
_cell.length_a   1.000
_cell.length_b   1.000
_cell.length_c   1.000
_cell.angle_alpha   90.00
_cell.angle_beta   90.00
_cell.angle_gamma   90.00
#
_symmetry.space_group_name_H-M   'P 1'
#
loop_
_entity.id
_entity.type
_entity.pdbx_description
1 polymer ?
#
loop_
_entity_poly.entity_id
_entity_poly.type
_entity_poly.pdbx_seq_one_letter_code
_entity_poly.pdbx_strand_id
1 'polypeptide(L)'
;MFRARIFLWLFALTTIGIGESVGADPKTDDSPKHVRILTIGNSFTNNATRYLDEITEAAGHKLTHKSLTIGGSPLELHAAKALAFEKDRSDRSAFYSKGESLQQALQSEDWDFVTIQQLSVRSHDVETYRPYAAQLADIIHRYAPQAKLLVHQTWAYRSDDPRFRRSRKSNGEPMTQQAMYEGLSDAYRTIAAELSASRIPVGDAFWIADNDPKFGYRAAEDFDAGKLQYPELPAQTHSLHTGYRWNNRDGKRTLGMDGHHANLAGEYLGACVWFEGLFAESAVGNGYVPEKLDPEYAAFLQTVAHKAAQQGGDVVHGIPAEPKMVKDPSPQRYQFRVRASEIDSRTGEYPAIGFVSGTDKKPADLEFASVDTRVAPKGKLAIWLMGHNGGLFERWNEYGIHAIGVSYARGWFGKLAQPQPSDAYARGRIRLEAATGLDFSDELDLLPPDGAAERSRQLLLWLSKENPQGNWQQFLADGGSRLRWDKIIMTGASHGSTTAARFAKHQRVDRVVMLCGPRDQDQDWQSLPSATPANRFFGFTHVLDGGWTGDHYCRSWEMLGMNAFGPIVDVDSTTPPYENSRSLITAADVGGDAGRAHGSVTPGRSSPKNEDGKLKFDPVWRYLYTHPVDEVGVATEEDPGCQRVHVKYD
;
A
#
# COMPACT_ATOMS: atom_id res chain seq x y z
N MET A 1 53.09 45.30 38.97
CA MET A 1 54.13 44.70 39.84
C MET A 1 53.49 44.36 41.18
N PHE A 2 53.81 43.18 41.72
CA PHE A 2 53.33 42.55 42.98
C PHE A 2 51.85 42.12 42.96
N ARG A 3 51.45 40.88 43.32
CA ARG A 3 52.13 39.65 43.77
C ARG A 3 51.13 38.48 43.63
N ALA A 4 51.69 37.28 43.48
CA ALA A 4 51.09 35.93 43.49
C ALA A 4 50.34 35.63 44.84
N ARG A 5 49.52 34.59 45.10
CA ARG A 5 49.08 33.32 44.48
C ARG A 5 48.07 32.66 45.48
N ILE A 6 47.33 31.63 45.01
CA ILE A 6 46.79 30.45 45.74
C ILE A 6 45.30 30.40 46.15
N PHE A 7 44.67 29.39 45.55
CA PHE A 7 43.42 28.65 45.75
C PHE A 7 42.82 28.55 47.16
N LEU A 8 41.47 28.61 47.21
CA LEU A 8 40.65 27.78 48.09
C LEU A 8 39.45 27.22 47.29
N TRP A 9 39.29 25.90 47.32
CA TRP A 9 38.11 25.18 46.85
C TRP A 9 37.00 25.28 47.91
N LEU A 10 35.79 25.63 47.49
CA LEU A 10 34.57 25.49 48.29
C LEU A 10 33.56 24.65 47.50
N PHE A 11 33.32 23.43 47.99
CA PHE A 11 32.20 22.59 47.60
C PHE A 11 30.91 23.23 48.13
N ALA A 12 29.97 23.57 47.23
CA ALA A 12 28.60 23.88 47.59
C ALA A 12 27.70 22.74 47.11
N LEU A 13 27.11 22.02 48.07
CA LEU A 13 25.99 21.11 47.82
C LEU A 13 24.76 21.96 47.43
N THR A 14 24.25 21.77 46.22
CA THR A 14 22.90 22.18 45.83
C THR A 14 22.01 20.95 45.74
N THR A 15 21.04 20.87 46.66
CA THR A 15 19.89 19.96 46.61
C THR A 15 19.08 20.23 45.35
N ILE A 16 19.08 19.28 44.41
CA ILE A 16 18.18 19.30 43.25
C ILE A 16 16.84 18.70 43.71
N GLY A 17 15.83 19.54 43.82
CA GLY A 17 14.44 19.10 43.93
C GLY A 17 14.01 18.44 42.62
N ILE A 18 13.58 17.19 42.70
CA ILE A 18 12.94 16.48 41.60
C ILE A 18 11.52 17.03 41.50
N GLY A 19 11.32 17.98 40.59
CA GLY A 19 10.00 18.32 40.08
C GLY A 19 9.75 17.45 38.84
N GLU A 20 8.84 16.48 38.94
CA GLU A 20 8.31 15.78 37.77
C GLU A 20 7.57 16.80 36.90
N SER A 21 8.14 17.16 35.76
CA SER A 21 7.40 17.83 34.70
C SER A 21 6.47 16.82 34.05
N VAL A 22 5.20 16.84 34.44
CA VAL A 22 4.12 16.24 33.66
C VAL A 22 4.18 16.87 32.27
N GLY A 23 4.57 16.09 31.27
CA GLY A 23 4.61 16.51 29.89
C GLY A 23 3.22 16.95 29.46
N ALA A 24 3.10 18.18 28.96
CA ALA A 24 1.89 18.62 28.30
C ALA A 24 1.67 17.76 27.05
N ASP A 25 0.47 17.19 26.92
CA ASP A 25 0.06 16.50 25.71
C ASP A 25 0.27 17.39 24.48
N PRO A 26 0.77 16.84 23.36
CA PRO A 26 0.85 17.59 22.12
C PRO A 26 -0.56 18.03 21.74
N LYS A 27 -0.77 19.35 21.62
CA LYS A 27 -2.03 19.94 21.16
C LYS A 27 -2.52 19.19 19.92
N THR A 28 -3.68 18.53 20.05
CA THR A 28 -4.38 17.91 18.94
C THR A 28 -4.72 18.98 17.91
N ASP A 29 -4.44 18.68 16.65
CA ASP A 29 -4.92 19.49 15.53
C ASP A 29 -6.44 19.22 15.40
N ASP A 30 -7.25 20.11 15.97
CA ASP A 30 -8.72 20.05 15.97
C ASP A 30 -9.36 20.33 14.59
N SER A 31 -8.58 20.32 13.51
CA SER A 31 -9.15 20.49 12.17
C SER A 31 -9.97 19.26 11.75
N PRO A 32 -11.13 19.45 11.07
CA PRO A 32 -11.92 18.35 10.54
C PRO A 32 -11.10 17.40 9.65
N LYS A 33 -11.05 16.11 10.02
CA LYS A 33 -10.39 15.05 9.25
C LYS A 33 -11.40 14.32 8.38
N HIS A 34 -10.97 13.85 7.20
CA HIS A 34 -11.72 12.90 6.38
C HIS A 34 -10.90 11.62 6.23
N VAL A 35 -11.38 10.54 6.85
CA VAL A 35 -10.75 9.21 6.74
C VAL A 35 -11.55 8.33 5.77
N ARG A 36 -10.86 7.55 4.95
CA ARG A 36 -11.43 6.57 4.01
C ARG A 36 -10.97 5.17 4.39
N ILE A 37 -11.91 4.28 4.68
CA ILE A 37 -11.62 2.89 5.07
C ILE A 37 -12.35 1.86 4.19
N LEU A 38 -11.61 0.83 3.79
CA LEU A 38 -12.16 -0.40 3.20
C LEU A 38 -12.00 -1.55 4.19
N THR A 39 -13.12 -2.16 4.61
CA THR A 39 -13.08 -3.26 5.57
C THR A 39 -13.37 -4.61 4.92
N ILE A 40 -12.48 -5.58 5.10
CA ILE A 40 -12.62 -6.97 4.63
C ILE A 40 -12.85 -7.86 5.84
N GLY A 41 -14.03 -8.50 5.93
CA GLY A 41 -14.33 -9.33 7.10
C GLY A 41 -15.72 -9.92 7.11
N ASN A 42 -16.37 -9.88 8.28
CA ASN A 42 -17.63 -10.56 8.52
C ASN A 42 -18.51 -9.78 9.53
N SER A 43 -19.43 -10.48 10.21
CA SER A 43 -20.34 -9.88 11.18
C SER A 43 -19.62 -9.15 12.33
N PHE A 44 -18.41 -9.56 12.70
CA PHE A 44 -17.63 -8.87 13.73
C PHE A 44 -17.15 -7.49 13.28
N THR A 45 -16.76 -7.34 12.00
CA THR A 45 -16.47 -6.02 11.42
C THR A 45 -17.71 -5.14 11.49
N ASN A 46 -18.87 -5.69 11.09
CA ASN A 46 -20.13 -4.96 11.09
C ASN A 46 -20.55 -4.52 12.50
N ASN A 47 -20.36 -5.37 13.51
CA ASN A 47 -20.60 -4.99 14.90
C ASN A 47 -19.65 -3.88 15.36
N ALA A 48 -18.35 -4.03 15.16
CA ALA A 48 -17.35 -3.08 15.65
C ALA A 48 -17.40 -1.71 14.96
N THR A 49 -18.00 -1.64 13.76
CA THR A 49 -18.13 -0.39 12.99
C THR A 49 -19.54 0.18 13.01
N ARG A 50 -20.49 -0.43 13.74
CA ARG A 50 -21.91 -0.06 13.69
C ARG A 50 -22.16 1.41 14.01
N TYR A 51 -21.48 1.96 15.00
CA TYR A 51 -21.66 3.36 15.45
C TYR A 51 -20.53 4.29 15.01
N LEU A 52 -19.67 3.83 14.09
CA LEU A 52 -18.46 4.56 13.74
C LEU A 52 -18.78 5.86 13.00
N ASP A 53 -19.80 5.87 12.14
CA ASP A 53 -20.26 7.08 11.44
C ASP A 53 -20.77 8.14 12.45
N GLU A 54 -21.63 7.75 13.39
CA GLU A 54 -22.23 8.66 14.37
C GLU A 54 -21.17 9.24 15.34
N ILE A 55 -20.23 8.41 15.80
CA ILE A 55 -19.10 8.87 16.65
C ILE A 55 -18.21 9.84 15.89
N THR A 56 -17.92 9.55 14.61
CA THR A 56 -17.08 10.40 13.76
C THR A 56 -17.74 11.75 13.50
N GLU A 57 -19.04 11.77 13.19
CA GLU A 57 -19.80 13.00 12.95
C GLU A 57 -19.87 13.87 14.21
N ALA A 58 -20.08 13.25 15.39
CA ALA A 58 -20.11 13.96 16.66
C ALA A 58 -18.75 14.61 17.03
N ALA A 59 -17.65 14.06 16.52
CA ALA A 59 -16.31 14.66 16.63
C ALA A 59 -16.01 15.72 15.55
N GLY A 60 -16.96 16.04 14.68
CA GLY A 60 -16.77 17.01 13.60
C GLY A 60 -15.87 16.51 12.47
N HIS A 61 -15.82 15.19 12.27
CA HIS A 61 -15.02 14.54 11.24
C HIS A 61 -15.91 13.89 10.16
N LYS A 62 -15.27 13.39 9.10
CA LYS A 62 -15.93 12.68 8.01
C LYS A 62 -15.34 11.29 7.83
N LEU A 63 -16.22 10.31 7.58
CA LEU A 63 -15.84 8.95 7.22
C LEU A 63 -16.36 8.59 5.82
N THR A 64 -15.52 7.92 5.03
CA THR A 64 -15.96 7.12 3.89
C THR A 64 -15.67 5.66 4.19
N HIS A 65 -16.71 4.85 4.37
CA HIS A 65 -16.59 3.44 4.73
C HIS A 65 -17.19 2.55 3.65
N LYS A 66 -16.36 1.70 3.05
CA LYS A 66 -16.83 0.57 2.21
C LYS A 66 -16.53 -0.74 2.94
N SER A 67 -17.49 -1.66 2.89
CA SER A 67 -17.40 -2.95 3.57
C SER A 67 -17.60 -4.12 2.61
N LEU A 68 -16.60 -5.01 2.56
CA LEU A 68 -16.61 -6.30 1.88
C LEU A 68 -16.77 -7.42 2.91
N THR A 69 -17.97 -7.54 3.46
CA THR A 69 -18.27 -8.55 4.49
C THR A 69 -19.06 -9.73 3.96
N ILE A 70 -18.70 -10.93 4.42
CA ILE A 70 -19.47 -12.15 4.20
C ILE A 70 -19.79 -12.74 5.59
N GLY A 71 -21.05 -13.08 5.85
CA GLY A 71 -21.44 -13.63 7.15
C GLY A 71 -20.66 -14.91 7.49
N GLY A 72 -19.99 -14.94 8.65
CA GLY A 72 -19.21 -16.09 9.09
C GLY A 72 -18.00 -16.46 8.23
N SER A 73 -17.49 -15.55 7.40
CA SER A 73 -16.33 -15.85 6.53
C SER A 73 -14.99 -15.85 7.29
N PRO A 74 -14.10 -16.80 6.98
CA PRO A 74 -12.68 -16.75 7.34
C PRO A 74 -11.86 -15.94 6.32
N LEU A 75 -10.62 -15.58 6.69
CA LEU A 75 -9.65 -14.95 5.77
C LEU A 75 -9.48 -15.74 4.48
N GLU A 76 -9.43 -17.07 4.59
CA GLU A 76 -9.33 -18.02 3.49
C GLU A 76 -10.33 -17.74 2.35
N LEU A 77 -11.59 -17.44 2.68
CA LEU A 77 -12.59 -17.17 1.66
C LEU A 77 -12.30 -15.84 0.92
N HIS A 78 -11.89 -14.80 1.65
CA HIS A 78 -11.55 -13.52 1.03
C HIS A 78 -10.29 -13.63 0.16
N ALA A 79 -9.28 -14.37 0.60
CA ALA A 79 -8.07 -14.65 -0.16
C ALA A 79 -8.38 -15.46 -1.43
N ALA A 80 -9.19 -16.51 -1.32
CA ALA A 80 -9.60 -17.33 -2.47
C ALA A 80 -10.32 -16.51 -3.54
N LYS A 81 -11.21 -15.58 -3.14
CA LYS A 81 -11.87 -14.65 -4.06
C LYS A 81 -10.88 -13.73 -4.77
N ALA A 82 -9.94 -13.17 -4.01
CA ALA A 82 -8.93 -12.25 -4.55
C ALA A 82 -7.98 -12.97 -5.53
N LEU A 83 -7.57 -14.19 -5.21
CA LEU A 83 -6.73 -15.03 -6.09
C LEU A 83 -7.48 -15.52 -7.33
N ALA A 84 -8.77 -15.83 -7.22
CA ALA A 84 -9.61 -16.13 -8.38
C ALA A 84 -9.61 -14.96 -9.38
N PHE A 85 -9.69 -13.72 -8.88
CA PHE A 85 -9.59 -12.52 -9.73
C PHE A 85 -8.21 -12.37 -10.41
N GLU A 86 -7.12 -12.67 -9.70
CA GLU A 86 -5.77 -12.62 -10.28
C GLU A 86 -5.59 -13.64 -11.41
N LYS A 87 -6.25 -14.81 -11.29
CA LYS A 87 -6.22 -15.87 -12.29
C LYS A 87 -7.13 -15.56 -13.49
N ASP A 88 -8.37 -15.14 -13.22
CA ASP A 88 -9.35 -14.78 -14.23
C ASP A 88 -10.25 -13.66 -13.70
N ARG A 89 -10.11 -12.47 -14.29
CA ARG A 89 -10.87 -11.26 -13.91
C ARG A 89 -12.37 -11.38 -14.15
N SER A 90 -12.82 -12.38 -14.90
CA SER A 90 -14.23 -12.64 -15.19
C SER A 90 -14.84 -13.76 -14.34
N ASP A 91 -14.02 -14.45 -13.53
CA ASP A 91 -14.44 -15.56 -12.67
C ASP A 91 -15.50 -15.09 -11.67
N ARG A 92 -16.70 -15.68 -11.74
CA ARG A 92 -17.83 -15.32 -10.87
C ARG A 92 -17.53 -15.54 -9.39
N SER A 93 -16.65 -16.47 -9.05
CA SER A 93 -16.25 -16.75 -7.67
C SER A 93 -15.46 -15.59 -7.06
N ALA A 94 -14.79 -14.76 -7.87
CA ALA A 94 -14.01 -13.61 -7.43
C ALA A 94 -14.83 -12.45 -6.86
N PHE A 95 -16.13 -12.40 -7.18
CA PHE A 95 -17.00 -11.28 -6.84
C PHE A 95 -17.71 -11.48 -5.50
N TYR A 96 -17.93 -10.38 -4.79
CA TYR A 96 -18.80 -10.32 -3.61
C TYR A 96 -20.27 -10.21 -4.05
N SER A 97 -21.21 -10.33 -3.11
CA SER A 97 -22.66 -10.33 -3.42
C SER A 97 -23.15 -9.05 -4.12
N LYS A 98 -22.44 -7.93 -3.96
CA LYS A 98 -22.72 -6.65 -4.62
C LYS A 98 -22.13 -6.55 -6.04
N GLY A 99 -21.47 -7.60 -6.54
CA GLY A 99 -20.92 -7.66 -7.89
C GLY A 99 -19.54 -7.02 -8.09
N GLU A 100 -18.91 -6.52 -7.03
CA GLU A 100 -17.52 -6.01 -7.07
C GLU A 100 -16.53 -7.05 -6.54
N SER A 101 -15.31 -7.09 -7.09
CA SER A 101 -14.18 -7.86 -6.55
C SER A 101 -13.38 -7.05 -5.52
N LEU A 102 -12.46 -7.69 -4.79
CA LEU A 102 -11.57 -6.98 -3.86
C LEU A 102 -10.71 -5.93 -4.59
N GLN A 103 -10.12 -6.30 -5.73
CA GLN A 103 -9.25 -5.41 -6.53
C GLN A 103 -10.00 -4.20 -7.09
N GLN A 104 -11.28 -4.36 -7.44
CA GLN A 104 -12.13 -3.24 -7.85
C GLN A 104 -12.43 -2.32 -6.68
N ALA A 105 -12.76 -2.88 -5.50
CA ALA A 105 -12.98 -2.07 -4.30
C ALA A 105 -11.72 -1.31 -3.88
N LEU A 106 -10.54 -1.93 -3.91
CA LEU A 106 -9.25 -1.33 -3.60
C LEU A 106 -8.90 -0.12 -4.48
N GLN A 107 -9.42 -0.08 -5.71
CA GLN A 107 -9.17 1.01 -6.66
C GLN A 107 -10.33 2.02 -6.73
N SER A 108 -11.42 1.80 -5.97
CA SER A 108 -12.60 2.66 -6.05
C SER A 108 -12.46 4.01 -5.31
N GLU A 109 -11.51 4.10 -4.39
CA GLU A 109 -11.17 5.32 -3.63
C GLU A 109 -9.68 5.32 -3.29
N ASP A 110 -9.14 6.49 -2.95
CA ASP A 110 -7.81 6.59 -2.35
C ASP A 110 -7.91 6.25 -0.84
N TRP A 111 -8.07 4.95 -0.55
CA TRP A 111 -8.20 4.45 0.83
C TRP A 111 -7.00 4.85 1.69
N ASP A 112 -7.27 5.40 2.87
CA ASP A 112 -6.24 5.64 3.89
C ASP A 112 -5.90 4.34 4.61
N PHE A 113 -6.93 3.51 4.86
CA PHE A 113 -6.79 2.22 5.53
C PHE A 113 -7.55 1.11 4.81
N VAL A 114 -6.97 -0.09 4.83
CA VAL A 114 -7.66 -1.33 4.50
C VAL A 114 -7.52 -2.28 5.67
N THR A 115 -8.63 -2.88 6.12
CA THR A 115 -8.62 -3.79 7.28
C THR A 115 -8.89 -5.22 6.87
N ILE A 116 -8.19 -6.17 7.51
CA ILE A 116 -8.51 -7.61 7.45
C ILE A 116 -8.82 -8.14 8.86
N GLN A 117 -9.59 -9.22 8.95
CA GLN A 117 -9.80 -9.95 10.20
C GLN A 117 -10.06 -11.44 9.97
N GLN A 118 -9.86 -12.25 11.00
CA GLN A 118 -10.19 -13.66 11.00
C GLN A 118 -11.64 -13.93 11.43
N LEU A 119 -12.13 -15.14 11.13
CA LEU A 119 -13.34 -15.71 11.71
C LEU A 119 -13.17 -15.94 13.22
N SER A 120 -14.14 -15.49 14.03
CA SER A 120 -14.05 -15.48 15.49
C SER A 120 -13.79 -16.86 16.14
N VAL A 121 -14.37 -17.95 15.62
CA VAL A 121 -14.09 -19.30 16.16
C VAL A 121 -12.65 -19.75 15.91
N ARG A 122 -11.96 -19.16 14.94
CA ARG A 122 -10.56 -19.48 14.56
C ARG A 122 -9.57 -18.40 14.98
N SER A 123 -10.02 -17.28 15.55
CA SER A 123 -9.17 -16.11 15.78
C SER A 123 -8.02 -16.36 16.76
N HIS A 124 -8.12 -17.40 17.59
CA HIS A 124 -7.12 -17.81 18.56
C HIS A 124 -5.97 -18.63 17.98
N ASP A 125 -6.11 -19.13 16.74
CA ASP A 125 -5.13 -20.02 16.11
C ASP A 125 -4.45 -19.32 14.94
N VAL A 126 -3.19 -18.93 15.15
CA VAL A 126 -2.37 -18.21 14.17
C VAL A 126 -2.19 -18.98 12.86
N GLU A 127 -2.20 -20.31 12.89
CA GLU A 127 -2.02 -21.12 11.68
C GLU A 127 -3.20 -20.96 10.72
N THR A 128 -4.40 -20.63 11.23
CA THR A 128 -5.57 -20.38 10.37
C THR A 128 -5.49 -19.06 9.59
N TYR A 129 -4.57 -18.16 9.97
CA TYR A 129 -4.32 -16.91 9.26
C TYR A 129 -3.41 -17.14 8.07
N ARG A 130 -2.48 -18.10 8.15
CA ARG A 130 -1.50 -18.39 7.10
C ARG A 130 -2.06 -19.39 6.08
N PRO A 131 -1.74 -19.25 4.77
CA PRO A 131 -1.03 -18.13 4.14
C PRO A 131 -1.95 -16.93 3.82
N TYR A 132 -3.24 -17.01 4.13
CA TYR A 132 -4.29 -16.13 3.62
C TYR A 132 -4.13 -14.64 3.97
N ALA A 133 -3.64 -14.34 5.17
CA ALA A 133 -3.39 -12.97 5.61
C ALA A 133 -2.30 -12.30 4.75
N ALA A 134 -1.20 -13.02 4.47
CA ALA A 134 -0.12 -12.54 3.60
C ALA A 134 -0.60 -12.38 2.15
N GLN A 135 -1.37 -13.34 1.63
CA GLN A 135 -1.96 -13.23 0.29
C GLN A 135 -2.84 -11.99 0.13
N LEU A 136 -3.66 -11.67 1.14
CA LEU A 136 -4.46 -10.45 1.13
C LEU A 136 -3.60 -9.20 1.25
N ALA A 137 -2.60 -9.19 2.13
CA ALA A 137 -1.67 -8.07 2.27
C ALA A 137 -0.96 -7.75 0.96
N ASP A 138 -0.46 -8.76 0.25
CA ASP A 138 0.22 -8.59 -1.04
C ASP A 138 -0.71 -7.97 -2.09
N ILE A 139 -1.95 -8.43 -2.17
CA ILE A 139 -2.95 -7.89 -3.09
C ILE A 139 -3.31 -6.43 -2.71
N ILE A 140 -3.45 -6.14 -1.42
CA ILE A 140 -3.72 -4.79 -0.94
C ILE A 140 -2.57 -3.85 -1.30
N HIS A 141 -1.32 -4.23 -1.00
CA HIS A 141 -0.14 -3.43 -1.34
C HIS A 141 0.05 -3.24 -2.85
N ARG A 142 -0.38 -4.22 -3.65
CA ARG A 142 -0.34 -4.18 -5.11
C ARG A 142 -1.34 -3.18 -5.70
N TYR A 143 -2.58 -3.17 -5.22
CA TYR A 143 -3.69 -2.42 -5.83
C TYR A 143 -4.05 -1.10 -5.11
N ALA A 144 -3.69 -0.98 -3.83
CA ALA A 144 -3.85 0.24 -3.02
C ALA A 144 -2.55 0.53 -2.24
N PRO A 145 -1.42 0.79 -2.92
CA PRO A 145 -0.10 0.97 -2.29
C PRO A 145 -0.04 2.13 -1.29
N GLN A 146 -0.96 3.10 -1.39
CA GLN A 146 -1.10 4.22 -0.47
C GLN A 146 -1.72 3.83 0.88
N ALA A 147 -2.54 2.78 0.90
CA ALA A 147 -3.32 2.42 2.06
C ALA A 147 -2.47 1.72 3.12
N LYS A 148 -2.69 2.06 4.38
CA LYS A 148 -2.10 1.35 5.51
C LYS A 148 -2.93 0.10 5.80
N LEU A 149 -2.26 -1.05 5.84
CA LEU A 149 -2.90 -2.31 6.22
C LEU A 149 -3.13 -2.33 7.73
N LEU A 150 -4.36 -2.63 8.12
CA LEU A 150 -4.75 -2.83 9.51
C LEU A 150 -5.28 -4.25 9.74
N VAL A 151 -5.03 -4.80 10.91
CA VAL A 151 -5.65 -6.03 11.37
C VAL A 151 -6.66 -5.70 12.47
N HIS A 152 -7.94 -5.99 12.23
CA HIS A 152 -8.98 -5.77 13.22
C HIS A 152 -8.98 -6.95 14.21
N GLN A 153 -8.49 -6.71 15.42
CA GLN A 153 -8.48 -7.70 16.48
C GLN A 153 -9.91 -7.87 17.01
N THR A 154 -10.50 -9.01 16.71
CA THR A 154 -11.81 -9.42 17.25
C THR A 154 -11.74 -9.72 18.75
N TRP A 155 -12.86 -10.08 19.37
CA TRP A 155 -12.96 -10.31 20.82
C TRP A 155 -13.23 -11.77 21.19
N ALA A 156 -12.96 -12.09 22.46
CA ALA A 156 -13.34 -13.36 23.05
C ALA A 156 -14.85 -13.44 23.28
N TYR A 157 -15.39 -14.65 23.29
CA TYR A 157 -16.80 -14.87 23.61
C TYR A 157 -17.11 -14.59 25.07
N ARG A 158 -18.39 -14.34 25.37
CA ARG A 158 -18.88 -14.14 26.74
C ARG A 158 -18.54 -15.35 27.60
N SER A 159 -18.19 -15.12 28.86
CA SER A 159 -17.70 -16.14 29.81
C SER A 159 -18.59 -17.38 29.97
N ASP A 160 -19.89 -17.28 29.69
CA ASP A 160 -20.87 -18.35 29.75
C ASP A 160 -21.34 -18.87 28.37
N ASP A 161 -20.64 -18.53 27.27
CA ASP A 161 -20.98 -19.05 25.95
C ASP A 161 -20.91 -20.60 25.97
N PRO A 162 -21.99 -21.30 25.56
CA PRO A 162 -22.06 -22.76 25.60
C PRO A 162 -20.92 -23.45 24.85
N ARG A 163 -20.28 -22.78 23.89
CA ARG A 163 -19.11 -23.30 23.16
C ARG A 163 -17.94 -23.60 24.08
N PHE A 164 -17.77 -22.89 25.19
CA PHE A 164 -16.73 -23.21 26.16
C PHE A 164 -16.95 -24.57 26.84
N ARG A 165 -18.20 -25.02 26.96
CA ARG A 165 -18.60 -26.24 27.69
C ARG A 165 -18.89 -27.45 26.78
N ARG A 166 -18.65 -27.37 25.46
CA ARG A 166 -18.91 -28.48 24.53
C ARG A 166 -17.96 -29.65 24.80
N SER A 167 -18.51 -30.87 24.84
CA SER A 167 -17.80 -32.12 25.15
C SER A 167 -16.96 -32.68 24.00
N ARG A 168 -17.28 -32.32 22.74
CA ARG A 168 -16.47 -32.63 21.55
C ARG A 168 -16.03 -31.33 20.90
N LYS A 169 -14.76 -30.98 21.09
CA LYS A 169 -14.08 -29.88 20.39
C LYS A 169 -12.97 -30.46 19.52
N SER A 170 -12.63 -29.76 18.44
CA SER A 170 -11.36 -30.00 17.76
C SER A 170 -10.20 -29.67 18.72
N ASN A 171 -9.08 -30.39 18.57
CA ASN A 171 -7.87 -30.11 19.34
C ASN A 171 -7.47 -28.64 19.18
N GLY A 172 -7.25 -27.93 20.29
CA GLY A 172 -6.79 -26.53 20.31
C GLY A 172 -7.85 -25.48 20.59
N GLU A 173 -9.15 -25.79 20.53
CA GLU A 173 -10.19 -24.79 20.83
C GLU A 173 -10.15 -24.33 22.31
N PRO A 174 -10.26 -23.02 22.59
CA PRO A 174 -10.17 -22.50 23.95
C PRO A 174 -11.34 -22.99 24.82
N MET A 175 -11.01 -23.28 26.08
CA MET A 175 -11.97 -23.76 27.09
C MET A 175 -12.56 -22.65 27.95
N THR A 176 -11.95 -21.47 27.95
CA THR A 176 -12.37 -20.32 28.75
C THR A 176 -12.30 -19.05 27.90
N GLN A 177 -13.02 -18.02 28.32
CA GLN A 177 -12.89 -16.68 27.73
C GLN A 177 -11.45 -16.18 27.78
N GLN A 178 -10.75 -16.40 28.91
CA GLN A 178 -9.34 -16.03 29.06
C GLN A 178 -8.45 -16.69 28.01
N ALA A 179 -8.52 -18.02 27.88
CA ALA A 179 -7.71 -18.74 26.90
C ALA A 179 -8.02 -18.30 25.46
N MET A 180 -9.27 -17.96 25.17
CA MET A 180 -9.67 -17.43 23.87
C MET A 180 -9.07 -16.04 23.63
N TYR A 181 -9.12 -15.16 24.63
CA TYR A 181 -8.55 -13.82 24.57
C TYR A 181 -7.02 -13.84 24.40
N GLU A 182 -6.32 -14.63 25.21
CA GLU A 182 -4.87 -14.76 25.14
C GLU A 182 -4.45 -15.27 23.76
N GLY A 183 -5.06 -16.37 23.29
CA GLY A 183 -4.76 -16.94 21.98
C GLY A 183 -5.06 -15.97 20.83
N LEU A 184 -6.19 -15.26 20.85
CA LEU A 184 -6.50 -14.31 19.77
C LEU A 184 -5.61 -13.07 19.83
N SER A 185 -5.27 -12.56 21.03
CA SER A 185 -4.40 -11.39 21.17
C SER A 185 -3.00 -11.71 20.63
N ASP A 186 -2.47 -12.89 20.95
CA ASP A 186 -1.18 -13.36 20.44
C ASP A 186 -1.19 -13.60 18.93
N ALA A 187 -2.24 -14.25 18.40
CA ALA A 187 -2.36 -14.48 16.97
C ALA A 187 -2.43 -13.15 16.18
N TYR A 188 -3.24 -12.19 16.63
CA TYR A 188 -3.36 -10.89 15.96
C TYR A 188 -2.06 -10.06 16.03
N ARG A 189 -1.37 -10.04 17.18
CA ARG A 189 -0.06 -9.37 17.29
C ARG A 189 0.99 -10.01 16.39
N THR A 190 1.02 -11.34 16.33
CA THR A 190 1.94 -12.10 15.46
C THR A 190 1.71 -11.74 13.99
N ILE A 191 0.46 -11.79 13.53
CA ILE A 191 0.12 -11.49 12.14
C ILE A 191 0.32 -10.00 11.81
N ALA A 192 0.02 -9.07 12.73
CA ALA A 192 0.32 -7.67 12.52
C ALA A 192 1.83 -7.43 12.30
N ALA A 193 2.68 -8.06 13.12
CA ALA A 193 4.13 -7.98 12.96
C ALA A 193 4.62 -8.61 11.65
N GLU A 194 4.16 -9.82 11.31
CA GLU A 194 4.52 -10.51 10.06
C GLU A 194 4.20 -9.70 8.82
N LEU A 195 3.08 -8.96 8.83
CA LEU A 195 2.62 -8.16 7.70
C LEU A 195 3.13 -6.72 7.72
N SER A 196 3.91 -6.32 8.75
CA SER A 196 4.22 -4.91 9.03
C SER A 196 2.97 -4.01 9.10
N ALA A 197 1.85 -4.57 9.56
CA ALA A 197 0.56 -3.91 9.69
C ALA A 197 0.39 -3.30 11.09
N SER A 198 -0.62 -2.46 11.27
CA SER A 198 -1.06 -2.02 12.60
C SER A 198 -2.36 -2.72 13.01
N ARG A 199 -2.66 -2.76 14.30
CA ARG A 199 -3.84 -3.43 14.87
C ARG A 199 -4.87 -2.43 15.36
N ILE A 200 -6.16 -2.76 15.19
CA ILE A 200 -7.27 -2.10 15.90
C ILE A 200 -7.67 -3.01 17.08
N PRO A 201 -7.39 -2.63 18.34
CA PRO A 201 -7.37 -3.55 19.48
C PRO A 201 -8.76 -3.74 20.15
N VAL A 202 -9.81 -4.06 19.38
CA VAL A 202 -11.17 -4.22 19.95
C VAL A 202 -11.23 -5.38 20.95
N GLY A 203 -10.50 -6.47 20.69
CA GLY A 203 -10.39 -7.60 21.60
C GLY A 203 -9.84 -7.23 22.97
N ASP A 204 -8.80 -6.38 23.02
CA ASP A 204 -8.22 -5.89 24.28
C ASP A 204 -9.23 -5.02 25.03
N ALA A 205 -9.98 -4.16 24.33
CA ALA A 205 -11.03 -3.33 24.94
C ALA A 205 -12.15 -4.18 25.57
N PHE A 206 -12.63 -5.21 24.85
CA PHE A 206 -13.63 -6.14 25.39
C PHE A 206 -13.11 -6.84 26.65
N TRP A 207 -11.86 -7.31 26.61
CA TRP A 207 -11.24 -7.97 27.76
C TRP A 207 -11.14 -7.06 28.99
N ILE A 208 -10.72 -5.81 28.79
CA ILE A 208 -10.62 -4.82 29.87
C ILE A 208 -12.00 -4.56 30.49
N ALA A 209 -13.04 -4.37 29.66
CA ALA A 209 -14.39 -4.10 30.14
C ALA A 209 -15.01 -5.30 30.87
N ASP A 210 -14.90 -6.52 30.32
CA ASP A 210 -15.45 -7.73 30.95
C ASP A 210 -14.80 -8.03 32.31
N ASN A 211 -13.53 -7.66 32.49
CA ASN A 211 -12.78 -7.89 33.74
C ASN A 211 -12.85 -6.71 34.73
N ASP A 212 -13.57 -5.64 34.42
CA ASP A 212 -13.78 -4.55 35.37
C ASP A 212 -14.63 -5.02 36.56
N PRO A 213 -14.27 -4.68 37.81
CA PRO A 213 -14.99 -5.16 39.00
C PRO A 213 -16.41 -4.58 39.13
N LYS A 214 -16.68 -3.40 38.58
CA LYS A 214 -17.97 -2.70 38.69
C LYS A 214 -18.82 -2.91 37.44
N PHE A 215 -18.21 -2.76 36.27
CA PHE A 215 -18.88 -2.71 34.98
C PHE A 215 -18.68 -3.97 34.12
N GLY A 216 -18.04 -5.01 34.65
CA GLY A 216 -17.93 -6.29 33.94
C GLY A 216 -19.18 -7.16 34.09
N TYR A 217 -19.55 -7.87 33.03
CA TYR A 217 -20.62 -8.87 33.08
C TYR A 217 -20.29 -10.01 34.06
N ARG A 218 -21.30 -10.49 34.80
CA ARG A 218 -21.19 -11.65 35.70
C ARG A 218 -22.34 -12.61 35.44
N ALA A 219 -22.00 -13.82 35.02
CA ALA A 219 -22.97 -14.91 34.91
C ALA A 219 -23.38 -15.38 36.32
N ALA A 220 -24.63 -15.84 36.47
CA ALA A 220 -25.08 -16.43 37.72
C ALA A 220 -24.44 -17.81 37.94
N GLU A 221 -23.94 -18.09 39.15
CA GLU A 221 -23.14 -19.29 39.48
C GLU A 221 -23.88 -20.60 39.19
N ASP A 222 -25.20 -20.65 39.42
CA ASP A 222 -26.05 -21.83 39.21
C ASP A 222 -27.07 -21.65 38.07
N PHE A 223 -26.70 -20.91 37.03
CA PHE A 223 -27.61 -20.62 35.92
C PHE A 223 -28.00 -21.88 35.12
N ASP A 224 -29.31 -22.15 35.04
CA ASP A 224 -29.89 -23.20 34.20
C ASP A 224 -30.90 -22.60 33.22
N ALA A 225 -30.49 -22.50 31.95
CA ALA A 225 -31.30 -21.97 30.86
C ALA A 225 -32.60 -22.76 30.64
N GLY A 226 -32.66 -24.04 31.02
CA GLY A 226 -33.84 -24.88 30.87
C GLY A 226 -34.99 -24.51 31.80
N LYS A 227 -34.72 -23.73 32.85
CA LYS A 227 -35.73 -23.31 33.84
C LYS A 227 -36.44 -22.01 33.47
N LEU A 228 -35.92 -21.23 32.52
CA LEU A 228 -36.50 -19.95 32.15
C LEU A 228 -37.80 -20.12 31.36
N GLN A 229 -38.80 -19.30 31.70
CA GLN A 229 -40.06 -19.22 30.96
C GLN A 229 -40.19 -17.86 30.30
N TYR A 230 -40.76 -17.79 29.10
CA TYR A 230 -40.98 -16.51 28.43
C TYR A 230 -41.87 -15.58 29.29
N PRO A 231 -41.54 -14.28 29.44
CA PRO A 231 -40.47 -13.53 28.77
C PRO A 231 -39.15 -13.41 29.56
N GLU A 232 -38.96 -14.20 30.63
CA GLU A 232 -37.81 -14.10 31.54
C GLU A 232 -36.47 -14.32 30.82
N LEU A 233 -35.47 -13.53 31.18
CA LEU A 233 -34.09 -13.66 30.74
C LEU A 233 -33.17 -13.58 31.96
N PRO A 234 -31.98 -14.21 31.93
CA PRO A 234 -31.02 -14.02 33.00
C PRO A 234 -30.56 -12.56 33.04
N ALA A 235 -29.96 -12.15 34.16
CA ALA A 235 -29.30 -10.85 34.23
C ALA A 235 -28.21 -10.78 33.15
N GLN A 236 -28.25 -9.71 32.34
CA GLN A 236 -27.26 -9.45 31.28
C GLN A 236 -26.64 -8.06 31.42
N THR A 237 -26.77 -7.47 32.61
CA THR A 237 -26.24 -6.14 32.92
C THR A 237 -24.75 -6.07 32.59
N HIS A 238 -24.38 -5.02 31.87
CA HIS A 238 -23.03 -4.77 31.36
C HIS A 238 -22.45 -5.89 30.46
N SER A 239 -23.29 -6.76 29.89
CA SER A 239 -22.83 -7.65 28.83
C SER A 239 -22.48 -6.82 27.59
N LEU A 240 -21.35 -7.13 26.95
CA LEU A 240 -20.99 -6.59 25.64
C LEU A 240 -21.53 -7.43 24.47
N HIS A 241 -22.09 -8.61 24.77
CA HIS A 241 -22.56 -9.57 23.77
C HIS A 241 -24.09 -9.64 23.76
N THR A 242 -24.67 -10.11 22.66
CA THR A 242 -26.13 -10.25 22.51
C THR A 242 -26.75 -11.11 23.61
N GLY A 243 -26.08 -12.18 24.01
CA GLY A 243 -26.49 -13.03 25.12
C GLY A 243 -27.75 -13.85 24.84
N TYR A 244 -28.51 -14.10 25.90
CA TYR A 244 -29.77 -14.82 25.88
C TYR A 244 -30.89 -13.94 25.29
N ARG A 245 -31.65 -14.52 24.36
CA ARG A 245 -32.85 -13.90 23.80
C ARG A 245 -33.89 -14.95 23.43
N TRP A 246 -35.16 -14.59 23.55
CA TRP A 246 -36.25 -15.40 23.03
C TRP A 246 -36.41 -15.16 21.53
N ASN A 247 -36.29 -16.23 20.74
CA ASN A 247 -36.63 -16.21 19.33
C ASN A 247 -38.06 -16.73 19.16
N ASN A 248 -38.79 -16.17 18.19
CA ASN A 248 -40.08 -16.69 17.76
C ASN A 248 -39.97 -17.10 16.30
N ARG A 249 -40.03 -18.41 16.03
CA ARG A 249 -40.06 -18.95 14.67
C ARG A 249 -41.29 -19.81 14.54
N ASP A 250 -42.16 -19.48 13.59
CA ASP A 250 -43.39 -20.22 13.30
C ASP A 250 -44.31 -20.42 14.53
N GLY A 251 -44.34 -19.42 15.42
CA GLY A 251 -45.14 -19.46 16.66
C GLY A 251 -44.49 -20.25 17.81
N LYS A 252 -43.34 -20.91 17.58
CA LYS A 252 -42.58 -21.60 18.63
C LYS A 252 -41.52 -20.67 19.22
N ARG A 253 -41.64 -20.43 20.53
CA ARG A 253 -40.65 -19.67 21.30
C ARG A 253 -39.50 -20.57 21.73
N THR A 254 -38.28 -20.17 21.43
CA THR A 254 -37.06 -20.88 21.87
C THR A 254 -36.07 -19.88 22.44
N LEU A 255 -35.48 -20.23 23.58
CA LEU A 255 -34.39 -19.46 24.16
C LEU A 255 -33.12 -19.73 23.36
N GLY A 256 -32.55 -18.71 22.74
CA GLY A 256 -31.25 -18.75 22.08
C GLY A 256 -30.19 -18.05 22.90
N MET A 257 -28.93 -18.42 22.71
CA MET A 257 -27.77 -17.79 23.32
C MET A 257 -26.78 -17.38 22.22
N ASP A 258 -26.43 -16.10 22.19
CA ASP A 258 -25.41 -15.53 21.33
C ASP A 258 -24.33 -14.84 22.17
N GLY A 259 -23.37 -15.61 22.65
CA GLY A 259 -22.23 -15.11 23.43
C GLY A 259 -21.08 -14.59 22.57
N HIS A 260 -21.30 -14.32 21.28
CA HIS A 260 -20.20 -13.99 20.36
C HIS A 260 -20.42 -12.69 19.58
N HIS A 261 -21.62 -12.42 19.07
CA HIS A 261 -21.91 -11.12 18.46
C HIS A 261 -22.06 -10.05 19.54
N ALA A 262 -21.54 -8.86 19.23
CA ALA A 262 -21.69 -7.72 20.12
C ALA A 262 -23.17 -7.31 20.20
N ASN A 263 -23.59 -6.81 21.36
CA ASN A 263 -24.83 -6.06 21.49
C ASN A 263 -24.56 -4.55 21.35
N LEU A 264 -25.55 -3.71 21.62
CA LEU A 264 -25.43 -2.26 21.55
C LEU A 264 -24.23 -1.68 22.33
N ALA A 265 -23.90 -2.22 23.51
CA ALA A 265 -22.74 -1.76 24.30
C ALA A 265 -21.41 -2.21 23.67
N GLY A 266 -21.31 -3.47 23.24
CA GLY A 266 -20.11 -3.97 22.56
C GLY A 266 -19.87 -3.33 21.19
N GLU A 267 -20.93 -3.05 20.44
CA GLU A 267 -20.89 -2.30 19.18
C GLU A 267 -20.37 -0.87 19.41
N TYR A 268 -20.85 -0.21 20.47
CA TYR A 268 -20.38 1.13 20.84
C TYR A 268 -18.91 1.13 21.27
N LEU A 269 -18.50 0.17 22.11
CA LEU A 269 -17.12 0.01 22.53
C LEU A 269 -16.19 -0.22 21.32
N GLY A 270 -16.59 -1.13 20.42
CA GLY A 270 -15.85 -1.38 19.18
C GLY A 270 -15.70 -0.10 18.36
N ALA A 271 -16.78 0.65 18.16
CA ALA A 271 -16.76 1.86 17.37
C ALA A 271 -15.87 2.96 18.00
N CYS A 272 -15.83 3.07 19.33
CA CYS A 272 -14.92 3.99 20.03
C CYS A 272 -13.45 3.62 19.77
N VAL A 273 -13.08 2.34 19.84
CA VAL A 273 -11.71 1.87 19.57
C VAL A 273 -11.31 2.13 18.11
N TRP A 274 -12.22 1.86 17.18
CA TRP A 274 -12.02 2.17 15.77
C TRP A 274 -11.84 3.67 15.54
N PHE A 275 -12.65 4.52 16.18
CA PHE A 275 -12.50 5.97 16.09
C PHE A 275 -11.13 6.44 16.56
N GLU A 276 -10.68 6.04 17.75
CA GLU A 276 -9.35 6.44 18.25
C GLU A 276 -8.23 5.95 17.31
N GLY A 277 -8.36 4.72 16.83
CA GLY A 277 -7.39 4.13 15.93
C GLY A 277 -7.30 4.84 14.57
N LEU A 278 -8.41 5.35 14.04
CA LEU A 278 -8.46 5.97 12.72
C LEU A 278 -8.18 7.47 12.74
N PHE A 279 -8.57 8.17 13.81
CA PHE A 279 -8.49 9.62 13.91
C PHE A 279 -7.39 10.12 14.84
N ALA A 280 -6.73 9.23 15.58
CA ALA A 280 -5.73 9.57 16.60
C ALA A 280 -6.27 10.58 17.63
N GLU A 281 -7.53 10.41 18.00
CA GLU A 281 -8.27 11.30 18.90
C GLU A 281 -8.99 10.46 19.95
N SER A 282 -9.08 10.96 21.19
CA SER A 282 -9.75 10.20 22.24
C SER A 282 -11.26 10.16 22.02
N ALA A 283 -11.87 8.99 22.23
CA ALA A 283 -13.32 8.83 22.29
C ALA A 283 -13.91 9.33 23.63
N VAL A 284 -13.07 9.60 24.64
CA VAL A 284 -13.52 10.11 25.95
C VAL A 284 -14.09 11.50 25.79
N GLY A 285 -15.35 11.66 26.16
CA GLY A 285 -16.09 12.91 26.03
C GLY A 285 -16.73 13.11 24.66
N ASN A 286 -16.68 12.12 23.75
CA ASN A 286 -17.43 12.18 22.50
C ASN A 286 -18.93 12.34 22.79
N GLY A 287 -19.58 13.26 22.07
CA GLY A 287 -20.95 13.68 22.33
C GLY A 287 -22.02 12.66 21.92
N TYR A 288 -21.67 11.63 21.13
CA TYR A 288 -22.61 10.60 20.72
C TYR A 288 -22.67 9.44 21.72
N VAL A 289 -23.88 9.18 22.23
CA VAL A 289 -24.24 8.01 23.03
C VAL A 289 -25.53 7.40 22.45
N PRO A 290 -25.57 6.08 22.13
CA PRO A 290 -26.80 5.44 21.65
C PRO A 290 -27.95 5.60 22.65
N GLU A 291 -29.18 5.85 22.16
CA GLU A 291 -30.37 6.20 22.97
C GLU A 291 -30.69 5.23 24.13
N LYS A 292 -30.23 3.97 24.06
CA LYS A 292 -30.48 2.91 25.06
C LYS A 292 -29.25 2.50 25.86
N LEU A 293 -28.13 3.19 25.68
CA LEU A 293 -26.94 2.97 26.49
C LEU A 293 -27.00 3.89 27.71
N ASP A 294 -26.80 3.31 28.90
CA ASP A 294 -26.66 4.10 30.11
C ASP A 294 -25.47 5.07 29.98
N PRO A 295 -25.64 6.38 30.25
CA PRO A 295 -24.56 7.36 30.06
C PRO A 295 -23.32 7.12 30.92
N GLU A 296 -23.48 6.61 32.15
CA GLU A 296 -22.34 6.30 33.03
C GLU A 296 -21.55 5.12 32.45
N TYR A 297 -22.25 4.09 31.99
CA TYR A 297 -21.62 2.96 31.33
C TYR A 297 -20.99 3.34 29.99
N ALA A 298 -21.61 4.23 29.21
CA ALA A 298 -21.03 4.76 27.97
C ALA A 298 -19.68 5.48 28.22
N ALA A 299 -19.61 6.34 29.23
CA ALA A 299 -18.38 7.03 29.62
C ALA A 299 -17.27 6.05 30.08
N PHE A 300 -17.66 4.98 30.78
CA PHE A 300 -16.74 3.88 31.10
C PHE A 300 -16.22 3.19 29.84
N LEU A 301 -17.08 2.87 28.87
CA LEU A 301 -16.68 2.23 27.62
C LEU A 301 -15.76 3.13 26.77
N GLN A 302 -15.99 4.44 26.74
CA GLN A 302 -15.06 5.39 26.11
C GLN A 302 -13.68 5.34 26.78
N THR A 303 -13.62 5.30 28.12
CA THR A 303 -12.36 5.21 28.87
C THR A 303 -11.63 3.89 28.60
N VAL A 304 -12.38 2.79 28.46
CA VAL A 304 -11.82 1.48 28.10
C VAL A 304 -11.28 1.48 26.67
N ALA A 305 -12.03 2.06 25.73
CA ALA A 305 -11.58 2.22 24.34
C ALA A 305 -10.26 3.00 24.28
N HIS A 306 -10.20 4.13 25.00
CA HIS A 306 -8.98 4.92 25.11
C HIS A 306 -7.81 4.11 25.66
N LYS A 307 -8.03 3.42 26.79
CA LYS A 307 -7.00 2.58 27.39
C LYS A 307 -6.49 1.51 26.42
N ALA A 308 -7.35 0.88 25.63
CA ALA A 308 -6.95 -0.11 24.63
C ALA A 308 -6.19 0.53 23.46
N ALA A 309 -6.65 1.68 22.97
CA ALA A 309 -6.01 2.42 21.88
C ALA A 309 -4.64 2.98 22.25
N GLN A 310 -4.35 3.21 23.53
CA GLN A 310 -3.05 3.65 24.03
C GLN A 310 -2.07 2.50 24.34
N GLN A 311 -2.48 1.22 24.24
CA GLN A 311 -1.55 0.10 24.46
C GLN A 311 -0.55 0.03 23.31
N GLY A 312 0.73 0.23 23.64
CA GLY A 312 1.77 0.49 22.64
C GLY A 312 2.22 -0.72 21.80
N GLY A 313 2.96 -0.42 20.73
CA GLY A 313 3.74 -1.37 19.92
C GLY A 313 3.24 -1.51 18.49
N ASP A 314 2.02 -2.02 18.33
CA ASP A 314 1.42 -2.36 17.03
C ASP A 314 0.08 -1.67 16.76
N VAL A 315 -0.46 -0.91 17.71
CA VAL A 315 -1.76 -0.23 17.57
C VAL A 315 -1.68 0.92 16.56
N VAL A 316 -2.75 1.09 15.78
CA VAL A 316 -2.88 2.20 14.84
C VAL A 316 -3.21 3.50 15.59
N HIS A 317 -2.55 4.59 15.21
CA HIS A 317 -2.74 5.92 15.78
C HIS A 317 -3.02 6.93 14.66
N GLY A 318 -4.09 6.68 13.91
CA GLY A 318 -4.54 7.47 12.77
C GLY A 318 -3.59 7.48 11.57
N ILE A 319 -3.89 8.39 10.65
CA ILE A 319 -3.06 8.61 9.46
C ILE A 319 -1.80 9.34 9.95
N PRO A 320 -0.59 8.79 9.73
CA PRO A 320 0.63 9.49 10.08
C PRO A 320 0.63 10.86 9.42
N ALA A 321 0.90 11.92 10.19
CA ALA A 321 1.12 13.23 9.60
C ALA A 321 2.22 13.13 8.53
N GLU A 322 1.99 13.71 7.36
CA GLU A 322 3.02 13.79 6.33
C GLU A 322 4.29 14.41 6.95
N PRO A 323 5.48 13.87 6.68
CA PRO A 323 6.71 14.38 7.26
C PRO A 323 6.81 15.89 7.00
N LYS A 324 6.96 16.68 8.07
CA LYS A 324 7.13 18.12 7.93
C LYS A 324 8.37 18.38 7.08
N MET A 325 8.22 19.17 6.01
CA MET A 325 9.34 19.60 5.19
C MET A 325 10.39 20.27 6.09
N VAL A 326 11.57 19.65 6.14
CA VAL A 326 12.73 20.27 6.77
C VAL A 326 13.13 21.46 5.92
N LYS A 327 13.12 22.66 6.50
CA LYS A 327 13.58 23.86 5.80
C LYS A 327 15.05 23.66 5.44
N ASP A 328 15.35 23.72 4.14
CA ASP A 328 16.73 23.62 3.67
C ASP A 328 17.50 24.91 4.01
N PRO A 329 18.57 24.83 4.82
CA PRO A 329 19.41 25.99 5.13
C PRO A 329 20.25 26.46 3.93
N SER A 330 20.46 25.62 2.91
CA SER A 330 21.23 25.94 1.72
C SER A 330 20.56 25.39 0.45
N PRO A 331 19.39 25.95 0.05
CA PRO A 331 18.62 25.48 -1.10
C PRO A 331 19.46 25.34 -2.37
N GLN A 332 19.50 24.13 -2.92
CA GLN A 332 20.28 23.80 -4.11
C GLN A 332 19.74 22.54 -4.78
N ARG A 333 20.29 22.22 -5.96
CA ARG A 333 20.12 20.91 -6.57
C ARG A 333 21.15 19.93 -6.01
N TYR A 334 20.70 19.01 -5.18
CA TYR A 334 21.49 17.91 -4.66
C TYR A 334 21.59 16.79 -5.70
N GLN A 335 22.77 16.19 -5.80
CA GLN A 335 23.04 15.04 -6.63
C GLN A 335 23.84 14.02 -5.83
N PHE A 336 23.41 12.76 -5.87
CA PHE A 336 24.04 11.66 -5.16
C PHE A 336 24.44 10.57 -6.12
N ARG A 337 25.54 9.89 -5.77
CA ARG A 337 26.00 8.69 -6.43
C ARG A 337 26.58 7.74 -5.39
N VAL A 338 26.05 6.52 -5.31
CA VAL A 338 26.47 5.51 -4.34
C VAL A 338 26.45 4.13 -5.00
N ARG A 339 27.18 3.15 -4.46
CA ARG A 339 27.09 1.76 -4.94
C ARG A 339 25.95 1.03 -4.22
N ALA A 340 25.18 0.22 -4.94
CA ALA A 340 24.17 -0.64 -4.31
C ALA A 340 24.80 -1.53 -3.22
N SER A 341 25.98 -2.10 -3.50
CA SER A 341 26.74 -2.93 -2.55
C SER A 341 27.29 -2.18 -1.32
N GLU A 342 27.33 -0.85 -1.36
CA GLU A 342 27.75 -0.03 -0.21
C GLU A 342 26.59 0.21 0.77
N ILE A 343 25.36 0.29 0.27
CA ILE A 343 24.17 0.59 1.08
C ILE A 343 23.36 -0.65 1.45
N ASP A 344 23.55 -1.77 0.74
CA ASP A 344 22.95 -3.06 1.07
C ASP A 344 23.97 -4.19 0.88
N SER A 345 24.42 -4.78 1.99
CA SER A 345 25.40 -5.87 1.95
C SER A 345 24.84 -7.19 1.42
N ARG A 346 23.51 -7.29 1.19
CA ARG A 346 22.86 -8.50 0.69
C ARG A 346 22.87 -8.61 -0.84
N THR A 347 23.30 -7.57 -1.55
CA THR A 347 23.35 -7.57 -3.03
C THR A 347 24.28 -8.67 -3.54
N GLY A 348 23.82 -9.41 -4.55
CA GLY A 348 24.55 -10.45 -5.24
C GLY A 348 25.07 -10.04 -6.62
N GLU A 349 25.83 -10.95 -7.24
CA GLU A 349 26.27 -10.86 -8.63
C GLU A 349 25.75 -12.04 -9.44
N TYR A 350 25.40 -11.78 -10.70
CA TYR A 350 24.88 -12.74 -11.66
C TYR A 350 25.65 -12.60 -12.99
N PRO A 351 26.93 -13.04 -13.05
CA PRO A 351 27.80 -12.83 -14.21
C PRO A 351 27.27 -13.46 -15.51
N ALA A 352 26.54 -14.59 -15.40
CA ALA A 352 25.91 -15.27 -16.53
C ALA A 352 25.05 -14.29 -17.34
N ILE A 353 24.26 -13.44 -16.68
CA ILE A 353 23.43 -12.42 -17.31
C ILE A 353 24.09 -11.04 -17.41
N GLY A 354 25.37 -10.93 -17.05
CA GLY A 354 26.15 -9.69 -17.12
C GLY A 354 25.73 -8.65 -16.07
N PHE A 355 25.15 -9.09 -14.97
CA PHE A 355 24.81 -8.25 -13.83
C PHE A 355 25.86 -8.48 -12.75
N VAL A 356 26.74 -7.49 -12.57
CA VAL A 356 27.92 -7.57 -11.70
C VAL A 356 28.08 -6.25 -10.97
N SER A 357 28.73 -6.27 -9.81
CA SER A 357 29.09 -5.10 -9.02
C SER A 357 30.26 -4.35 -9.64
N GLY A 358 31.14 -5.05 -10.35
CA GLY A 358 32.35 -4.46 -10.93
C GLY A 358 33.41 -4.15 -9.85
N THR A 359 34.31 -3.22 -10.15
CA THR A 359 35.46 -2.90 -9.28
C THR A 359 35.39 -1.45 -8.80
N ASP A 360 36.15 -1.08 -7.77
CA ASP A 360 36.19 0.31 -7.30
C ASP A 360 36.64 1.30 -8.39
N LYS A 361 37.48 0.85 -9.33
CA LYS A 361 37.92 1.67 -10.48
C LYS A 361 36.88 1.77 -11.59
N LYS A 362 36.01 0.76 -11.71
CA LYS A 362 34.95 0.67 -12.73
C LYS A 362 33.73 -0.01 -12.12
N PRO A 363 32.98 0.70 -11.27
CA PRO A 363 31.80 0.15 -10.62
C PRO A 363 30.68 -0.04 -11.65
N ALA A 364 29.91 -1.11 -11.50
CA ALA A 364 28.78 -1.47 -12.37
C ALA A 364 27.43 -1.46 -11.63
N ASP A 365 27.46 -1.29 -10.31
CA ASP A 365 26.32 -1.19 -9.40
C ASP A 365 26.08 0.24 -8.89
N LEU A 366 26.49 1.26 -9.67
CA LEU A 366 26.22 2.64 -9.31
C LEU A 366 24.74 2.98 -9.39
N GLU A 367 24.27 3.65 -8.35
CA GLU A 367 22.95 4.24 -8.23
C GLU A 367 23.07 5.76 -8.14
N PHE A 368 22.05 6.46 -8.61
CA PHE A 368 22.04 7.91 -8.75
C PHE A 368 20.75 8.47 -8.19
N ALA A 369 20.84 9.64 -7.55
CA ALA A 369 19.67 10.38 -7.11
C ALA A 369 19.85 11.89 -7.30
N SER A 370 18.75 12.62 -7.47
CA SER A 370 18.78 14.09 -7.40
C SER A 370 17.44 14.70 -6.97
N VAL A 371 17.54 15.83 -6.28
CA VAL A 371 16.42 16.66 -5.84
C VAL A 371 16.85 18.13 -5.88
N ASP A 372 15.95 19.03 -6.26
CA ASP A 372 16.19 20.47 -6.18
C ASP A 372 15.26 21.12 -5.16
N THR A 373 15.83 21.46 -4.00
CA THR A 373 15.09 22.03 -2.87
C THR A 373 14.75 23.51 -3.07
N ARG A 374 15.22 24.13 -4.17
CA ARG A 374 14.78 25.46 -4.61
C ARG A 374 13.42 25.42 -5.30
N VAL A 375 12.99 24.24 -5.75
CA VAL A 375 11.72 24.03 -6.47
C VAL A 375 10.70 23.42 -5.51
N ALA A 376 9.46 23.91 -5.56
CA ALA A 376 8.38 23.37 -4.75
C ALA A 376 8.14 21.88 -5.10
N PRO A 377 8.18 20.95 -4.13
CA PRO A 377 8.05 19.54 -4.41
C PRO A 377 6.62 19.19 -4.85
N LYS A 378 6.50 18.26 -5.80
CA LYS A 378 5.23 17.66 -6.24
C LYS A 378 4.84 16.43 -5.43
N GLY A 379 5.72 15.97 -4.54
CA GLY A 379 5.53 14.71 -3.80
C GLY A 379 5.56 13.48 -4.72
N LYS A 380 6.34 13.54 -5.80
CA LYS A 380 6.50 12.46 -6.78
C LYS A 380 7.96 12.08 -6.95
N LEU A 381 8.20 10.80 -7.21
CA LEU A 381 9.52 10.24 -7.46
C LEU A 381 9.55 9.53 -8.82
N ALA A 382 10.50 9.87 -9.68
CA ALA A 382 10.76 9.14 -10.92
C ALA A 382 11.88 8.12 -10.72
N ILE A 383 11.61 6.85 -11.04
CA ILE A 383 12.60 5.77 -11.04
C ILE A 383 12.99 5.46 -12.48
N TRP A 384 14.26 5.74 -12.81
CA TRP A 384 14.82 5.57 -14.15
C TRP A 384 15.49 4.20 -14.31
N LEU A 385 14.94 3.38 -15.22
CA LEU A 385 15.41 2.01 -15.49
C LEU A 385 16.38 1.90 -16.68
N MET A 386 17.32 2.84 -16.83
CA MET A 386 18.37 2.81 -17.85
C MET A 386 19.68 3.42 -17.33
N GLY A 387 20.72 3.52 -18.17
CA GLY A 387 21.96 4.20 -17.79
C GLY A 387 21.70 5.66 -17.39
N HIS A 388 22.47 6.20 -16.45
CA HIS A 388 22.23 7.53 -15.89
C HIS A 388 22.02 8.60 -16.97
N ASN A 389 20.93 9.36 -16.85
CA ASN A 389 20.61 10.48 -17.74
C ASN A 389 20.47 11.77 -16.91
N GLY A 390 21.55 12.53 -16.80
CA GLY A 390 21.57 13.78 -16.03
C GLY A 390 20.60 14.84 -16.55
N GLY A 391 20.33 14.84 -17.86
CA GLY A 391 19.41 15.79 -18.50
C GLY A 391 17.94 15.53 -18.15
N LEU A 392 17.53 14.26 -17.99
CA LEU A 392 16.20 13.93 -17.45
C LEU A 392 16.09 14.31 -15.98
N PHE A 393 17.10 13.98 -15.19
CA PHE A 393 17.11 14.24 -13.74
C PHE A 393 17.01 15.74 -13.45
N GLU A 394 17.70 16.58 -14.24
CA GLU A 394 17.60 18.03 -14.17
C GLU A 394 16.16 18.51 -14.43
N ARG A 395 15.56 18.07 -15.55
CA ARG A 395 14.17 18.41 -15.91
C ARG A 395 13.17 17.98 -14.86
N TRP A 396 13.28 16.76 -14.33
CA TRP A 396 12.38 16.29 -13.28
C TRP A 396 12.50 17.14 -12.03
N ASN A 397 13.70 17.53 -11.62
CA ASN A 397 13.89 18.42 -10.49
C ASN A 397 13.29 19.82 -10.76
N GLU A 398 13.42 20.37 -11.98
CA GLU A 398 12.72 21.60 -12.39
C GLU A 398 11.19 21.49 -12.33
N TYR A 399 10.65 20.28 -12.43
CA TYR A 399 9.22 20.00 -12.30
C TYR A 399 8.79 19.75 -10.84
N GLY A 400 9.74 19.77 -9.88
CA GLY A 400 9.50 19.43 -8.48
C GLY A 400 9.41 17.92 -8.22
N ILE A 401 9.96 17.10 -9.12
CA ILE A 401 9.97 15.64 -9.03
C ILE A 401 11.36 15.16 -8.57
N HIS A 402 11.38 14.27 -7.59
CA HIS A 402 12.60 13.58 -7.16
C HIS A 402 13.03 12.57 -8.22
N ALA A 403 14.33 12.35 -8.36
CA ALA A 403 14.87 11.43 -9.35
C ALA A 403 15.74 10.38 -8.67
N ILE A 404 15.52 9.11 -9.00
CA ILE A 404 16.49 8.05 -8.75
C ILE A 404 16.72 7.19 -10.00
N GLY A 405 17.88 6.54 -10.05
CA GLY A 405 18.22 5.54 -11.06
C GLY A 405 19.04 4.45 -10.40
N VAL A 406 18.53 3.21 -10.45
CA VAL A 406 19.13 2.07 -9.76
C VAL A 406 19.80 1.13 -10.75
N SER A 407 20.88 0.48 -10.32
CA SER A 407 21.47 -0.62 -11.09
C SER A 407 20.63 -1.86 -10.89
N TYR A 408 20.20 -2.53 -11.96
CA TYR A 408 19.38 -3.73 -11.90
C TYR A 408 19.72 -4.69 -13.05
N ALA A 409 19.26 -5.94 -12.94
CA ALA A 409 19.50 -6.99 -13.92
C ALA A 409 18.83 -6.70 -15.28
N ARG A 410 19.54 -6.01 -16.18
CA ARG A 410 19.06 -5.67 -17.54
C ARG A 410 19.88 -6.27 -18.69
N GLY A 411 20.96 -6.99 -18.37
CA GLY A 411 21.87 -7.60 -19.36
C GLY A 411 21.40 -8.95 -19.92
N TRP A 412 20.27 -9.48 -19.43
CA TRP A 412 19.77 -10.81 -19.74
C TRP A 412 19.13 -10.94 -21.12
N PHE A 413 18.65 -9.86 -21.74
CA PHE A 413 17.80 -9.91 -22.96
C PHE A 413 18.43 -10.67 -24.14
N GLY A 414 19.76 -10.60 -24.29
CA GLY A 414 20.50 -11.34 -25.32
C GLY A 414 21.01 -12.71 -24.88
N LYS A 415 20.55 -13.23 -23.73
CA LYS A 415 21.14 -14.40 -23.06
C LYS A 415 20.10 -15.41 -22.59
N LEU A 416 18.97 -14.95 -22.08
CA LEU A 416 17.83 -15.77 -21.64
C LEU A 416 16.67 -15.67 -22.65
N ALA A 417 15.75 -16.63 -22.63
CA ALA A 417 14.66 -16.78 -23.59
C ALA A 417 15.16 -16.84 -25.05
N GLN A 418 16.25 -17.58 -25.26
CA GLN A 418 16.94 -17.75 -26.54
C GLN A 418 17.08 -19.25 -26.91
N PRO A 419 17.16 -19.60 -28.22
CA PRO A 419 16.94 -18.73 -29.38
C PRO A 419 15.46 -18.33 -29.56
N GLN A 420 14.54 -18.97 -28.84
CA GLN A 420 13.12 -18.67 -28.79
C GLN A 420 12.62 -18.71 -27.34
N PRO A 421 11.70 -17.82 -26.94
CA PRO A 421 11.05 -17.89 -25.63
C PRO A 421 10.27 -19.20 -25.44
N SER A 422 10.18 -19.70 -24.20
CA SER A 422 9.47 -20.94 -23.87
C SER A 422 7.96 -20.86 -24.05
N ASP A 423 7.37 -19.67 -23.87
CA ASP A 423 5.98 -19.36 -24.14
C ASP A 423 5.78 -17.86 -24.42
N ALA A 424 4.53 -17.44 -24.57
CA ALA A 424 4.15 -16.04 -24.83
C ALA A 424 4.47 -15.08 -23.67
N TYR A 425 4.90 -15.57 -22.51
CA TYR A 425 5.09 -14.78 -21.29
C TYR A 425 6.50 -14.82 -20.72
N ALA A 426 7.39 -15.67 -21.26
CA ALA A 426 8.72 -15.94 -20.69
C ALA A 426 9.56 -14.68 -20.47
N ARG A 427 9.71 -13.80 -21.47
CA ARG A 427 10.44 -12.53 -21.30
C ARG A 427 9.74 -11.60 -20.32
N GLY A 428 8.40 -11.62 -20.30
CA GLY A 428 7.60 -10.87 -19.34
C GLY A 428 7.82 -11.33 -17.90
N ARG A 429 8.03 -12.62 -17.66
CA ARG A 429 8.37 -13.18 -16.34
C ARG A 429 9.78 -12.78 -15.92
N ILE A 430 10.78 -12.93 -16.79
CA ILE A 430 12.16 -12.50 -16.51
C ILE A 430 12.24 -10.99 -16.23
N ARG A 431 11.49 -10.15 -16.98
CA ARG A 431 11.39 -8.71 -16.71
C ARG A 431 10.83 -8.41 -15.34
N LEU A 432 9.78 -9.13 -14.94
CA LEU A 432 9.14 -8.92 -13.66
C LEU A 432 10.08 -9.31 -12.53
N GLU A 433 10.73 -10.47 -12.64
CA GLU A 433 11.75 -10.91 -11.69
C GLU A 433 12.93 -9.95 -11.60
N ALA A 434 13.44 -9.43 -12.73
CA ALA A 434 14.47 -8.39 -12.71
C ALA A 434 14.03 -7.10 -12.02
N ALA A 435 12.74 -6.79 -12.03
CA ALA A 435 12.18 -5.61 -11.37
C ALA A 435 11.89 -5.85 -9.88
N THR A 436 11.46 -7.05 -9.48
CA THR A 436 11.01 -7.36 -8.11
C THR A 436 12.03 -8.12 -7.27
N GLY A 437 12.91 -8.89 -7.89
CA GLY A 437 13.75 -9.90 -7.24
C GLY A 437 12.94 -11.06 -6.65
N LEU A 438 11.75 -11.31 -7.17
CA LEU A 438 10.91 -12.44 -6.79
C LEU A 438 10.90 -13.46 -7.92
N ASP A 439 10.95 -14.73 -7.57
CA ASP A 439 10.91 -15.84 -8.51
C ASP A 439 9.62 -15.81 -9.35
N PHE A 440 9.78 -15.46 -10.62
CA PHE A 440 8.70 -15.49 -11.61
C PHE A 440 9.08 -16.30 -12.85
N SER A 441 10.36 -16.61 -13.07
CA SER A 441 10.82 -17.23 -14.30
C SER A 441 11.78 -18.40 -14.04
N ASP A 442 11.61 -19.48 -14.79
CA ASP A 442 12.48 -20.66 -14.64
C ASP A 442 13.93 -20.44 -15.13
N GLU A 443 14.21 -19.33 -15.82
CA GLU A 443 15.52 -19.01 -16.41
C GLU A 443 16.35 -18.00 -15.60
N LEU A 444 15.77 -17.38 -14.57
CA LEU A 444 16.42 -16.43 -13.68
C LEU A 444 16.14 -16.85 -12.23
N ASP A 445 17.08 -16.62 -11.33
CA ASP A 445 16.91 -16.86 -9.88
C ASP A 445 17.45 -15.66 -9.12
N LEU A 446 16.87 -14.50 -9.40
CA LEU A 446 17.28 -13.22 -8.81
C LEU A 446 16.73 -13.13 -7.38
N LEU A 447 17.60 -12.82 -6.43
CA LEU A 447 17.18 -12.63 -5.04
C LEU A 447 16.56 -11.24 -4.83
N PRO A 448 15.68 -11.07 -3.82
CA PRO A 448 15.01 -9.80 -3.56
C PRO A 448 15.93 -8.56 -3.48
N PRO A 449 17.11 -8.61 -2.82
CA PRO A 449 18.05 -7.47 -2.75
C PRO A 449 18.53 -6.94 -4.11
N ASP A 450 18.41 -7.73 -5.17
CA ASP A 450 18.94 -7.42 -6.49
C ASP A 450 17.88 -6.95 -7.49
N GLY A 451 16.60 -7.05 -7.12
CA GLY A 451 15.50 -6.46 -7.86
C GLY A 451 15.53 -4.92 -7.81
N ALA A 452 15.13 -4.27 -8.91
CA ALA A 452 15.07 -2.81 -8.99
C ALA A 452 14.22 -2.17 -7.87
N ALA A 453 13.15 -2.83 -7.43
CA ALA A 453 12.27 -2.37 -6.36
C ALA A 453 12.99 -2.29 -5.00
N GLU A 454 13.68 -3.34 -4.57
CA GLU A 454 14.37 -3.36 -3.28
C GLU A 454 15.57 -2.42 -3.29
N ARG A 455 16.33 -2.37 -4.39
CA ARG A 455 17.42 -1.39 -4.57
C ARG A 455 16.93 0.05 -4.45
N SER A 456 15.78 0.36 -5.05
CA SER A 456 15.14 1.67 -4.91
C SER A 456 14.76 1.96 -3.45
N ARG A 457 14.26 0.97 -2.71
CA ARG A 457 13.92 1.12 -1.28
C ARG A 457 15.15 1.39 -0.43
N GLN A 458 16.24 0.64 -0.63
CA GLN A 458 17.50 0.83 0.09
C GLN A 458 18.12 2.20 -0.19
N LEU A 459 18.09 2.63 -1.47
CA LEU A 459 18.55 3.97 -1.84
C LEU A 459 17.76 5.07 -1.14
N LEU A 460 16.44 4.94 -1.05
CA LEU A 460 15.60 5.92 -0.35
C LEU A 460 15.81 5.91 1.18
N LEU A 461 16.07 4.75 1.78
CA LEU A 461 16.44 4.65 3.20
C LEU A 461 17.78 5.35 3.48
N TRP A 462 18.75 5.17 2.60
CA TRP A 462 20.04 5.86 2.68
C TRP A 462 19.89 7.38 2.47
N LEU A 463 19.16 7.80 1.43
CA LEU A 463 18.90 9.22 1.13
C LEU A 463 18.13 9.93 2.23
N SER A 464 17.22 9.24 2.93
CA SER A 464 16.48 9.81 4.07
C SER A 464 17.41 10.18 5.23
N LYS A 465 18.56 9.50 5.36
CA LYS A 465 19.60 9.82 6.34
C LYS A 465 20.59 10.85 5.80
N GLU A 466 21.02 10.69 4.56
CA GLU A 466 22.08 11.53 3.95
C GLU A 466 21.58 12.92 3.57
N ASN A 467 20.31 13.05 3.17
CA ASN A 467 19.72 14.30 2.73
C ASN A 467 18.29 14.49 3.27
N PRO A 468 18.12 14.71 4.58
CA PRO A 468 16.81 14.96 5.18
C PRO A 468 16.06 16.16 4.55
N GLN A 469 16.79 17.15 4.04
CA GLN A 469 16.24 18.33 3.36
C GLN A 469 15.49 17.96 2.07
N GLY A 470 15.85 16.83 1.44
CA GLY A 470 15.14 16.28 0.29
C GLY A 470 13.80 15.61 0.64
N ASN A 471 13.49 15.39 1.92
CA ASN A 471 12.26 14.72 2.37
C ASN A 471 12.01 13.35 1.68
N TRP A 472 13.06 12.53 1.52
CA TRP A 472 12.96 11.24 0.82
C TRP A 472 12.06 10.21 1.52
N GLN A 473 11.90 10.34 2.85
CA GLN A 473 11.05 9.48 3.67
C GLN A 473 9.58 9.46 3.21
N GLN A 474 9.11 10.51 2.53
CA GLN A 474 7.72 10.59 2.02
C GLN A 474 7.37 9.51 0.97
N PHE A 475 8.39 8.88 0.38
CA PHE A 475 8.26 7.80 -0.61
C PHE A 475 8.33 6.40 0.00
N LEU A 476 8.43 6.31 1.32
CA LEU A 476 8.45 5.08 2.09
C LEU A 476 7.16 4.93 2.90
N ALA A 477 6.69 3.69 3.04
CA ALA A 477 5.54 3.30 3.85
C ALA A 477 5.99 2.38 5.00
N ASP A 478 5.12 2.22 6.00
CA ASP A 478 5.24 1.24 7.08
C ASP A 478 6.62 1.21 7.74
N GLY A 479 7.09 2.38 8.18
CA GLY A 479 8.40 2.52 8.83
C GLY A 479 9.59 2.26 7.91
N GLY A 480 9.40 2.30 6.58
CA GLY A 480 10.46 2.07 5.60
C GLY A 480 10.49 0.68 5.00
N SER A 481 9.58 -0.22 5.38
CA SER A 481 9.54 -1.59 4.84
C SER A 481 9.07 -1.66 3.39
N ARG A 482 8.35 -0.64 2.90
CA ARG A 482 7.81 -0.60 1.53
C ARG A 482 7.97 0.76 0.87
N LEU A 483 7.83 0.76 -0.46
CA LEU A 483 7.74 1.96 -1.30
C LEU A 483 6.29 2.43 -1.46
N ARG A 484 6.07 3.75 -1.47
CA ARG A 484 4.80 4.41 -1.81
C ARG A 484 4.62 4.48 -3.32
N TRP A 485 4.24 3.36 -3.94
CA TRP A 485 4.10 3.26 -5.40
C TRP A 485 3.07 4.24 -6.00
N ASP A 486 2.10 4.70 -5.22
CA ASP A 486 1.15 5.78 -5.57
C ASP A 486 1.81 7.16 -5.75
N LYS A 487 3.07 7.33 -5.30
CA LYS A 487 3.88 8.53 -5.52
C LYS A 487 4.96 8.32 -6.60
N ILE A 488 5.07 7.12 -7.17
CA ILE A 488 6.20 6.74 -8.02
C ILE A 488 5.81 6.70 -9.49
N ILE A 489 6.62 7.39 -10.30
CA ILE A 489 6.62 7.33 -11.76
C ILE A 489 7.66 6.28 -12.18
N MET A 490 7.20 5.18 -12.75
CA MET A 490 8.09 4.17 -13.33
C MET A 490 8.45 4.56 -14.76
N THR A 491 9.74 4.72 -15.06
CA THR A 491 10.15 5.21 -16.37
C THR A 491 11.44 4.59 -16.87
N GLY A 492 11.57 4.48 -18.18
CA GLY A 492 12.76 3.96 -18.83
C GLY A 492 12.75 4.23 -20.32
N ALA A 493 13.87 3.89 -20.96
CA ALA A 493 13.99 3.84 -22.41
C ALA A 493 14.29 2.41 -22.88
N SER A 494 13.81 2.00 -24.04
CA SER A 494 14.17 0.72 -24.67
C SER A 494 13.92 -0.51 -23.77
N HIS A 495 14.96 -1.16 -23.26
CA HIS A 495 14.83 -2.23 -22.27
C HIS A 495 14.11 -1.75 -20.99
N GLY A 496 14.49 -0.56 -20.51
CA GLY A 496 13.93 0.03 -19.30
C GLY A 496 12.46 0.42 -19.42
N SER A 497 12.02 0.92 -20.58
CA SER A 497 10.59 1.21 -20.82
C SER A 497 9.76 -0.05 -20.78
N THR A 498 10.30 -1.14 -21.33
CA THR A 498 9.62 -2.45 -21.37
C THR A 498 9.54 -3.06 -19.97
N THR A 499 10.61 -3.00 -19.18
CA THR A 499 10.57 -3.39 -17.76
C THR A 499 9.62 -2.52 -16.94
N ALA A 500 9.62 -1.20 -17.12
CA ALA A 500 8.71 -0.29 -16.43
C ALA A 500 7.24 -0.63 -16.70
N ALA A 501 6.89 -0.85 -17.98
CA ALA A 501 5.55 -1.26 -18.37
C ALA A 501 5.18 -2.62 -17.76
N ARG A 502 6.05 -3.63 -17.86
CA ARG A 502 5.79 -4.96 -17.30
C ARG A 502 5.60 -4.94 -15.79
N PHE A 503 6.43 -4.16 -15.07
CA PHE A 503 6.31 -3.97 -13.64
C PHE A 503 4.97 -3.31 -13.29
N ALA A 504 4.55 -2.27 -14.02
CA ALA A 504 3.30 -1.57 -13.78
C ALA A 504 2.04 -2.41 -14.06
N LYS A 505 2.13 -3.44 -14.91
CA LYS A 505 1.07 -4.47 -15.02
C LYS A 505 0.90 -5.23 -13.70
N HIS A 506 2.01 -5.50 -13.00
CA HIS A 506 1.99 -6.23 -11.72
C HIS A 506 1.69 -5.31 -10.54
N GLN A 507 2.41 -4.21 -10.35
CA GLN A 507 2.27 -3.27 -9.23
C GLN A 507 1.56 -2.00 -9.69
N ARG A 508 0.54 -1.55 -8.97
CA ARG A 508 -0.06 -0.23 -9.24
C ARG A 508 0.95 0.87 -8.91
N VAL A 509 1.20 1.75 -9.87
CA VAL A 509 2.07 2.93 -9.71
C VAL A 509 1.32 4.21 -10.08
N ASP A 510 1.87 5.37 -9.73
CA ASP A 510 1.28 6.66 -10.08
C ASP A 510 1.20 6.87 -11.59
N ARG A 511 2.30 6.57 -12.28
CA ARG A 511 2.47 6.85 -13.70
C ARG A 511 3.53 5.95 -14.31
N VAL A 512 3.37 5.64 -15.60
CA VAL A 512 4.39 4.98 -16.41
C VAL A 512 4.77 5.87 -17.57
N VAL A 513 6.06 6.13 -17.77
CA VAL A 513 6.56 6.86 -18.95
C VAL A 513 7.56 6.00 -19.73
N MET A 514 7.16 5.64 -20.95
CA MET A 514 7.84 4.70 -21.84
C MET A 514 8.47 5.45 -23.00
N LEU A 515 9.80 5.55 -23.01
CA LEU A 515 10.55 6.18 -24.09
C LEU A 515 11.08 5.10 -25.03
N CYS A 516 10.86 5.22 -26.34
CA CYS A 516 11.29 4.24 -27.35
C CYS A 516 10.95 2.76 -27.03
N GLY A 517 9.75 2.51 -26.48
CA GLY A 517 9.22 1.19 -26.12
C GLY A 517 7.74 1.24 -25.72
N PRO A 518 7.17 0.13 -25.21
CA PRO A 518 7.78 -1.17 -24.94
C PRO A 518 8.14 -1.99 -26.20
N ARG A 519 9.00 -3.00 -26.04
CA ARG A 519 9.29 -4.04 -27.05
C ARG A 519 8.81 -5.42 -26.52
N ASP A 520 9.25 -6.52 -27.13
CA ASP A 520 8.75 -7.90 -26.96
C ASP A 520 7.48 -8.19 -27.80
N GLN A 521 7.57 -7.94 -29.10
CA GLN A 521 6.49 -8.14 -30.07
C GLN A 521 6.08 -9.60 -30.25
N ASP A 522 6.98 -10.52 -29.93
CA ASP A 522 6.77 -11.97 -29.88
C ASP A 522 6.24 -12.43 -28.52
N GLN A 523 5.79 -11.55 -27.63
CA GLN A 523 5.27 -11.91 -26.31
C GLN A 523 3.93 -11.23 -26.06
N ASP A 524 3.08 -11.86 -25.25
CA ASP A 524 1.70 -11.42 -24.98
C ASP A 524 1.51 -10.87 -23.56
N TRP A 525 2.59 -10.71 -22.80
CA TRP A 525 2.52 -10.20 -21.42
C TRP A 525 1.87 -8.80 -21.33
N GLN A 526 1.90 -8.00 -22.40
CA GLN A 526 1.29 -6.67 -22.47
C GLN A 526 -0.23 -6.74 -22.24
N SER A 527 -0.87 -7.82 -22.70
CA SER A 527 -2.31 -8.08 -22.54
C SER A 527 -2.70 -8.67 -21.18
N LEU A 528 -1.74 -8.96 -20.30
CA LEU A 528 -2.06 -9.46 -18.96
C LEU A 528 -2.99 -8.46 -18.22
N PRO A 529 -3.73 -8.93 -17.22
CA PRO A 529 -4.21 -8.08 -16.13
C PRO A 529 -3.24 -6.96 -15.73
N SER A 530 -3.72 -5.72 -15.65
CA SER A 530 -2.95 -4.57 -15.16
C SER A 530 -3.43 -4.09 -13.79
N ALA A 531 -2.52 -3.97 -12.82
CA ALA A 531 -2.76 -3.28 -11.55
C ALA A 531 -2.73 -1.75 -11.72
N THR A 532 -1.93 -1.24 -12.65
CA THR A 532 -1.96 0.17 -13.04
C THR A 532 -3.03 0.41 -14.11
N PRO A 533 -3.97 1.35 -13.90
CA PRO A 533 -4.93 1.76 -14.94
C PRO A 533 -4.26 2.22 -16.24
N ALA A 534 -4.84 1.87 -17.38
CA ALA A 534 -4.24 2.13 -18.70
C ALA A 534 -4.09 3.63 -19.03
N ASN A 535 -4.91 4.51 -18.44
CA ASN A 535 -4.78 5.96 -18.59
C ASN A 535 -3.50 6.56 -17.96
N ARG A 536 -2.77 5.77 -17.15
CA ARG A 536 -1.52 6.19 -16.49
C ARG A 536 -0.27 5.82 -17.26
N PHE A 537 -0.39 5.13 -18.40
CA PHE A 537 0.72 4.82 -19.29
C PHE A 537 0.89 5.92 -20.32
N PHE A 538 2.12 6.37 -20.55
CA PHE A 538 2.48 7.36 -21.55
C PHE A 538 3.63 6.85 -22.40
N GLY A 539 3.54 6.99 -23.72
CA GLY A 539 4.55 6.57 -24.69
C GLY A 539 5.10 7.76 -25.48
N PHE A 540 6.41 7.75 -25.76
CA PHE A 540 7.02 8.67 -26.73
C PHE A 540 8.09 7.96 -27.55
N THR A 541 7.88 7.90 -28.87
CA THR A 541 8.78 7.22 -29.82
C THR A 541 9.03 8.11 -31.04
N HIS A 542 10.09 7.80 -31.79
CA HIS A 542 10.36 8.43 -33.08
C HIS A 542 9.89 7.51 -34.20
N VAL A 543 9.24 8.02 -35.26
CA VAL A 543 8.64 7.18 -36.33
C VAL A 543 9.67 6.32 -37.09
N LEU A 544 10.91 6.81 -37.23
CA LEU A 544 12.04 6.04 -37.81
C LEU A 544 12.67 5.01 -36.86
N ASP A 545 12.23 4.92 -35.59
CA ASP A 545 12.70 3.85 -34.71
C ASP A 545 12.20 2.49 -35.23
N GLY A 546 13.09 1.50 -35.28
CA GLY A 546 12.77 0.17 -35.81
C GLY A 546 11.62 -0.55 -35.09
N GLY A 547 11.16 -0.06 -33.93
CA GLY A 547 9.93 -0.55 -33.32
C GLY A 547 8.66 -0.24 -34.11
N TRP A 548 8.66 0.75 -35.01
CA TRP A 548 7.54 0.98 -35.95
C TRP A 548 7.61 0.04 -37.15
N THR A 549 8.79 -0.14 -37.76
CA THR A 549 8.94 -1.06 -38.90
C THR A 549 8.67 -2.52 -38.56
N GLY A 550 8.76 -2.88 -37.28
CA GLY A 550 8.42 -4.21 -36.77
C GLY A 550 7.03 -4.30 -36.13
N ASP A 551 6.21 -3.25 -36.17
CA ASP A 551 4.91 -3.15 -35.48
C ASP A 551 4.93 -3.34 -33.94
N HIS A 552 6.09 -3.18 -33.31
CA HIS A 552 6.25 -3.36 -31.86
C HIS A 552 5.46 -2.32 -31.06
N TYR A 553 5.51 -1.06 -31.50
CA TYR A 553 4.99 0.07 -30.73
C TYR A 553 3.48 0.22 -30.82
N CYS A 554 2.90 0.19 -32.03
CA CYS A 554 1.45 0.18 -32.19
C CYS A 554 0.83 -0.99 -31.40
N ARG A 555 1.38 -2.20 -31.56
CA ARG A 555 0.89 -3.40 -30.88
C ARG A 555 0.97 -3.27 -29.37
N SER A 556 2.15 -2.90 -28.85
CA SER A 556 2.34 -2.83 -27.39
C SER A 556 1.43 -1.77 -26.77
N TRP A 557 1.26 -0.61 -27.40
CA TRP A 557 0.40 0.45 -26.87
C TRP A 557 -1.08 0.06 -26.90
N GLU A 558 -1.54 -0.63 -27.95
CA GLU A 558 -2.90 -1.19 -28.04
C GLU A 558 -3.15 -2.28 -26.99
N MET A 559 -2.22 -3.23 -26.82
CA MET A 559 -2.34 -4.29 -25.79
C MET A 559 -2.28 -3.76 -24.36
N LEU A 560 -1.64 -2.60 -24.16
CA LEU A 560 -1.69 -1.86 -22.90
C LEU A 560 -3.00 -1.06 -22.73
N GLY A 561 -3.85 -0.97 -23.76
CA GLY A 561 -5.14 -0.28 -23.76
C GLY A 561 -5.03 1.24 -23.89
N MET A 562 -3.91 1.76 -24.43
CA MET A 562 -3.66 3.20 -24.48
C MET A 562 -4.57 3.95 -25.46
N ASN A 563 -5.04 3.28 -26.52
CA ASN A 563 -5.96 3.83 -27.51
C ASN A 563 -7.32 4.24 -26.92
N ALA A 564 -7.68 3.70 -25.74
CA ALA A 564 -8.88 4.15 -25.01
C ALA A 564 -8.76 5.57 -24.43
N PHE A 565 -7.57 6.20 -24.49
CA PHE A 565 -7.26 7.47 -23.83
C PHE A 565 -6.62 8.50 -24.76
N GLY A 566 -6.88 8.43 -26.06
CA GLY A 566 -6.42 9.39 -27.07
C GLY A 566 -5.78 8.74 -28.29
N PRO A 567 -5.73 9.45 -29.44
CA PRO A 567 -5.07 8.99 -30.66
C PRO A 567 -3.54 8.99 -30.52
N ILE A 568 -2.83 8.39 -31.47
CA ILE A 568 -1.39 8.66 -31.62
C ILE A 568 -1.22 10.10 -32.14
N VAL A 569 -0.44 10.93 -31.43
CA VAL A 569 -0.26 12.35 -31.75
C VAL A 569 1.18 12.64 -32.15
N ASP A 570 1.34 13.29 -33.30
CA ASP A 570 2.63 13.85 -33.72
C ASP A 570 2.90 15.19 -33.03
N VAL A 571 3.95 15.20 -32.22
CA VAL A 571 4.37 16.38 -31.42
C VAL A 571 5.06 17.46 -32.27
N ASP A 572 5.43 17.15 -33.51
CA ASP A 572 6.03 18.13 -34.42
C ASP A 572 4.99 19.08 -35.03
N SER A 573 3.74 18.61 -35.15
CA SER A 573 2.60 19.35 -35.71
C SER A 573 1.57 19.78 -34.66
N THR A 574 1.65 19.25 -33.44
CA THR A 574 0.69 19.50 -32.36
C THR A 574 1.39 20.05 -31.13
N THR A 575 0.82 21.08 -30.49
CA THR A 575 1.35 21.64 -29.23
C THR A 575 0.70 21.00 -27.99
N PRO A 576 1.30 21.09 -26.79
CA PRO A 576 0.63 20.69 -25.55
C PRO A 576 -0.78 21.30 -25.41
N PRO A 577 -1.77 20.56 -24.88
CA PRO A 577 -1.63 19.28 -24.18
C PRO A 577 -1.71 18.04 -25.11
N TYR A 578 -1.37 18.16 -26.39
CA TYR A 578 -1.30 17.03 -27.33
C TYR A 578 -2.58 16.18 -27.35
N GLU A 579 -3.73 16.85 -27.43
CA GLU A 579 -5.06 16.23 -27.39
C GLU A 579 -5.30 15.35 -26.15
N ASN A 580 -4.56 15.60 -25.06
CA ASN A 580 -4.54 14.78 -23.85
C ASN A 580 -4.15 13.31 -24.12
N SER A 581 -3.43 13.05 -25.21
CA SER A 581 -3.05 11.70 -25.63
C SER A 581 -2.03 11.05 -24.71
N ARG A 582 -2.09 9.72 -24.64
CA ARG A 582 -1.10 8.86 -23.99
C ARG A 582 0.00 8.37 -24.95
N SER A 583 -0.15 8.60 -26.24
CA SER A 583 0.66 8.01 -27.30
C SER A 583 1.26 9.11 -28.18
N LEU A 584 2.50 9.51 -27.92
CA LEU A 584 3.18 10.58 -28.65
C LEU A 584 4.23 10.04 -29.61
N ILE A 585 4.30 10.63 -30.80
CA ILE A 585 5.33 10.34 -31.81
C ILE A 585 6.00 11.61 -32.29
N THR A 586 7.15 11.47 -32.93
CA THR A 586 7.83 12.55 -33.65
C THR A 586 8.41 12.03 -34.96
N ALA A 587 8.37 12.88 -35.98
CA ALA A 587 9.04 12.73 -37.27
C ALA A 587 10.18 13.74 -37.45
N ALA A 588 10.71 14.30 -36.36
CA ALA A 588 11.78 15.28 -36.39
C ALA A 588 13.00 14.77 -37.17
N ASP A 589 13.68 15.66 -37.88
CA ASP A 589 14.82 15.25 -38.69
C ASP A 589 15.98 14.72 -37.82
N VAL A 590 16.28 13.43 -38.01
CA VAL A 590 17.42 12.72 -37.42
C VAL A 590 18.40 12.24 -38.49
N GLY A 591 18.30 12.75 -39.73
CA GLY A 591 19.16 12.40 -40.84
C GLY A 591 18.91 10.99 -41.41
N GLY A 592 17.69 10.47 -41.28
CA GLY A 592 17.34 9.11 -41.71
C GLY A 592 17.96 7.99 -40.88
N ASP A 593 18.61 8.30 -39.75
CA ASP A 593 19.29 7.32 -38.89
C ASP A 593 18.33 6.74 -37.85
N ALA A 594 17.96 5.47 -38.00
CA ALA A 594 17.09 4.73 -37.08
C ALA A 594 17.69 4.56 -35.67
N GLY A 595 19.02 4.48 -35.54
CA GLY A 595 19.71 4.43 -34.26
C GLY A 595 19.67 5.77 -33.52
N ARG A 596 19.83 6.87 -34.27
CA ARG A 596 19.61 8.22 -33.74
C ARG A 596 18.15 8.45 -33.37
N ALA A 597 17.20 8.00 -34.20
CA ALA A 597 15.76 8.01 -33.92
C ALA A 597 15.46 7.36 -32.57
N HIS A 598 15.99 6.16 -32.33
CA HIS A 598 15.79 5.41 -31.08
C HIS A 598 16.23 6.18 -29.82
N GLY A 599 17.36 6.90 -29.90
CA GLY A 599 17.87 7.70 -28.78
C GLY A 599 17.34 9.14 -28.72
N SER A 600 16.64 9.61 -29.75
CA SER A 600 16.26 11.03 -29.91
C SER A 600 15.24 11.50 -28.86
N VAL A 601 14.40 10.58 -28.39
CA VAL A 601 13.29 10.84 -27.45
C VAL A 601 13.71 10.96 -25.98
N THR A 602 15.00 10.81 -25.69
CA THR A 602 15.60 11.09 -24.37
C THR A 602 16.60 12.24 -24.48
N PRO A 603 16.67 13.17 -23.51
CA PRO A 603 17.67 14.24 -23.51
C PRO A 603 19.08 13.71 -23.73
N GLY A 604 19.73 14.18 -24.80
CA GLY A 604 21.08 13.73 -25.17
C GLY A 604 21.53 14.21 -26.54
N ARG A 605 22.65 13.67 -27.01
CA ARG A 605 23.26 14.04 -28.31
C ARG A 605 22.37 13.74 -29.50
N SER A 606 21.53 12.71 -29.40
CA SER A 606 20.63 12.29 -30.48
C SER A 606 19.38 13.17 -30.58
N SER A 607 18.99 13.87 -29.51
CA SER A 607 17.79 14.71 -29.48
C SER A 607 17.94 15.93 -30.39
N PRO A 608 16.93 16.22 -31.23
CA PRO A 608 16.85 17.46 -31.98
C PRO A 608 16.87 18.68 -31.05
N LYS A 609 17.45 19.76 -31.57
CA LYS A 609 17.42 21.09 -30.97
C LYS A 609 16.56 22.02 -31.81
N ASN A 610 15.90 22.98 -31.18
CA ASN A 610 15.24 24.06 -31.88
C ASN A 610 16.26 25.12 -32.35
N GLU A 611 15.79 26.17 -33.02
CA GLU A 611 16.62 27.26 -33.55
C GLU A 611 17.42 27.98 -32.46
N ASP A 612 16.90 28.04 -31.23
CA ASP A 612 17.58 28.62 -30.06
C ASP A 612 18.63 27.69 -29.44
N GLY A 613 18.84 26.50 -30.00
CA GLY A 613 19.77 25.49 -29.48
C GLY A 613 19.27 24.74 -28.23
N LYS A 614 18.01 24.94 -27.82
CA LYS A 614 17.36 24.20 -26.73
C LYS A 614 16.85 22.85 -27.24
N LEU A 615 16.66 21.88 -26.34
CA LEU A 615 16.15 20.57 -26.75
C LEU A 615 14.68 20.72 -27.19
N LYS A 616 14.39 20.29 -28.42
CA LYS A 616 13.07 20.47 -29.05
C LYS A 616 11.94 19.82 -28.24
N PHE A 617 12.25 18.73 -27.53
CA PHE A 617 11.27 17.92 -26.81
C PHE A 617 11.09 18.30 -25.33
N ASP A 618 11.61 19.44 -24.86
CA ASP A 618 11.35 19.95 -23.51
C ASP A 618 9.84 20.02 -23.16
N PRO A 619 8.95 20.52 -24.05
CA PRO A 619 7.51 20.51 -23.79
C PRO A 619 6.91 19.10 -23.73
N VAL A 620 7.44 18.16 -24.51
CA VAL A 620 7.00 16.75 -24.53
C VAL A 620 7.34 16.08 -23.21
N TRP A 621 8.59 16.18 -22.74
CA TRP A 621 8.97 15.61 -21.45
C TRP A 621 8.17 16.24 -20.30
N ARG A 622 7.97 17.56 -20.31
CA ARG A 622 7.10 18.19 -19.29
C ARG A 622 5.70 17.58 -19.28
N TYR A 623 5.07 17.44 -20.43
CA TYR A 623 3.75 16.81 -20.55
C TYR A 623 3.75 15.38 -20.00
N LEU A 624 4.65 14.52 -20.47
CA LEU A 624 4.72 13.11 -20.08
C LEU A 624 4.85 12.91 -18.56
N TYR A 625 5.57 13.79 -17.86
CA TYR A 625 5.81 13.65 -16.41
C TYR A 625 4.87 14.48 -15.52
N THR A 626 4.12 15.44 -16.06
CA THR A 626 3.31 16.36 -15.23
C THR A 626 1.84 16.50 -15.62
N HIS A 627 1.43 16.10 -16.83
CA HIS A 627 0.03 16.21 -17.28
C HIS A 627 -0.91 15.37 -16.38
N PRO A 628 -2.08 15.87 -15.94
CA PRO A 628 -3.02 15.10 -15.13
C PRO A 628 -3.44 13.79 -15.80
N VAL A 629 -3.39 12.68 -15.06
CA VAL A 629 -3.64 11.33 -15.61
C VAL A 629 -5.12 11.06 -15.90
N ASP A 630 -6.03 11.83 -15.30
CA ASP A 630 -7.48 11.71 -15.51
C ASP A 630 -8.00 12.67 -16.60
N GLU A 631 -7.16 13.61 -17.07
CA GLU A 631 -7.42 14.38 -18.29
C GLU A 631 -6.96 13.57 -19.51
N VAL A 632 -7.91 12.90 -20.16
CA VAL A 632 -7.67 11.91 -21.24
C VAL A 632 -8.18 12.40 -22.60
N GLY A 633 -7.57 11.93 -23.67
CA GLY A 633 -8.01 12.18 -25.04
C GLY A 633 -9.21 11.31 -25.44
N VAL A 634 -9.79 11.58 -26.61
CA VAL A 634 -10.90 10.79 -27.16
C VAL A 634 -10.41 9.41 -27.57
N ALA A 635 -11.11 8.37 -27.13
CA ALA A 635 -10.80 6.99 -27.48
C ALA A 635 -10.82 6.76 -28.99
N THR A 636 -9.89 5.94 -29.49
CA THR A 636 -9.81 5.55 -30.90
C THR A 636 -9.94 4.04 -31.07
N GLU A 637 -10.37 3.62 -32.27
CA GLU A 637 -10.27 2.23 -32.67
C GLU A 637 -8.80 1.79 -32.75
N GLU A 638 -8.58 0.47 -32.67
CA GLU A 638 -7.26 -0.13 -32.92
C GLU A 638 -6.87 0.08 -34.39
N ASP A 639 -5.58 0.28 -34.65
CA ASP A 639 -5.03 0.43 -35.99
C ASP A 639 -5.13 -0.91 -36.75
N PRO A 640 -5.92 -0.99 -37.85
CA PRO A 640 -6.03 -2.21 -38.64
C PRO A 640 -4.73 -2.54 -39.39
N GLY A 641 -3.80 -1.60 -39.55
CA GLY A 641 -2.51 -1.78 -40.19
C GLY A 641 -1.43 -2.37 -39.28
N CYS A 642 -1.66 -2.38 -37.96
CA CYS A 642 -0.70 -2.90 -37.00
C CYS A 642 -0.75 -4.44 -36.93
N GLN A 643 0.37 -5.13 -37.16
CA GLN A 643 0.44 -6.57 -36.93
C GLN A 643 0.38 -6.89 -35.42
N ARG A 644 -0.75 -7.44 -34.94
CA ARG A 644 -0.92 -7.78 -33.51
C ARG A 644 -0.44 -9.17 -33.12
N VAL A 645 -0.40 -10.10 -34.06
CA VAL A 645 0.06 -11.47 -33.82
C VAL A 645 1.32 -11.71 -34.65
N HIS A 646 2.47 -11.63 -33.99
CA HIS A 646 3.77 -11.92 -34.60
C HIS A 646 4.13 -13.40 -34.51
N VAL A 647 3.81 -14.02 -33.38
CA VAL A 647 4.10 -15.42 -33.07
C VAL A 647 2.85 -16.02 -32.42
N LYS A 648 2.58 -17.29 -32.71
CA LYS A 648 1.60 -18.09 -31.97
C LYS A 648 2.37 -19.12 -31.16
N TYR A 649 2.08 -19.17 -29.86
CA TYR A 649 2.57 -20.21 -28.96
C TYR A 649 1.47 -21.26 -28.83
N ASP A 650 1.87 -22.53 -28.76
CA ASP A 650 0.97 -23.68 -28.64
C ASP A 650 0.35 -23.80 -27.23
#